data_AF-A0A800H9Q8-F1
#
_entry.id   AF-A0A800H9Q8-F1
#
_cell.length_a   1.000
_cell.length_b   1.000
_cell.length_c   1.000
_cell.angle_alpha   90.00
_cell.angle_beta   90.00
_cell.angle_gamma   90.00
#
_symmetry.space_group_name_H-M   'P 1'
#
loop_
_entity.id
_entity.type
_entity.pdbx_description
1 polymer ?
#
loop_
_entity_poly.entity_id
_entity_poly.type
_entity_poly.pdbx_seq_one_letter_code
_entity_poly.pdbx_strand_id
1 'polypeptide(L)'
;MNSRIVFFLSLLLSIIVLLQSIAFSQQILITEIMYDLDGTDSPNEFVEIFNPSGTDSLNMDGWTIRDRSSTDALIDSGFGLKIPPLSYGLIMEGDYSFETGIYNSIIPENTILIKVDDSSIGNGLSVSDSLYLQDSTGQIMETIGWEDWAQDGFALERLRYHLGNNPSNWAQSLDSLGTPGLVNSILPDSIDFSVFDLTLLPSVIATEATTTLLGQVVNDGLNTAEPEIIVYVDGAYYTNEFPGNIAELDTVEFELEIGPFESGYHTILVSLNTDGDINISNNQDSVVLGVRYEFRTFVLNEFIPQPISGLPEFVEIVNMSSDTVDLKNWRITDSNEGLNYGLGSVSIAMGEYVVIAADSTLVDSVPNGVPYLTPDGGFPTLNNSGDEIRIFDPFNTLIDSLFYSSTWGINQGISLEKYYTNDSSHIQENWAPSTSLSGFTIGAPNAVTPAIINGTLLSGNIYYSPSIPAETDEVIMSVPILNSGTSIFSGMVQVSFNNVMINQAAINSGNIGDTVLVDISIGTFNSGFNEMSLSLIVENDENENDNTGLDTLKIRYPFGTILINEFMSAPNNDQSEFVELFAFRNLDMVEWSISDNHLSPAQLSNISVSSGDFIVVLSDSNMMDILDGNTHLLFPFNFPSLNNSGDGIYLFDHTESVIDSLNYDTDWPLTSERSTEKILQSYTSNGSSNWLLADENISMTPGANNSVLILEVDGMIIADSIIYSPIPPFPDSVVTILIPIVNVGVESFDGTFSIEMNDDEIGDGTIPIMSMGDTIIIESKIVSPISGLHSISIILDIVDDGNYENNIATFVLPVRYLFGDVLVNEFFPLPDSTESEFVEIIPQTNVNINNWTIRDLGGAKGVL
;
A
#
# COMPACT_ATOMS: atom_id res chain seq x y z
N MET A 1 -58.24 -59.37 54.34
CA MET A 1 -57.32 -60.37 53.76
C MET A 1 -58.02 -61.63 53.21
N ASN A 2 -59.34 -61.60 52.89
CA ASN A 2 -60.08 -62.81 52.48
C ASN A 2 -61.06 -62.64 51.30
N SER A 3 -60.91 -61.60 50.46
CA SER A 3 -61.75 -61.43 49.26
C SER A 3 -61.00 -61.44 47.93
N ARG A 4 -59.66 -61.36 47.94
CA ARG A 4 -58.84 -61.42 46.71
C ARG A 4 -58.42 -62.83 46.28
N ILE A 5 -58.53 -63.84 47.16
CA ILE A 5 -58.09 -65.22 46.89
C ILE A 5 -59.20 -66.06 46.23
N VAL A 6 -60.48 -65.75 46.48
CA VAL A 6 -61.61 -66.51 45.90
C VAL A 6 -61.93 -66.09 44.46
N PHE A 7 -61.62 -64.84 44.07
CA PHE A 7 -61.80 -64.37 42.69
C PHE A 7 -60.68 -64.88 41.74
N PHE A 8 -59.45 -65.02 42.25
CA PHE A 8 -58.32 -65.54 41.47
C PHE A 8 -58.44 -67.05 41.20
N LEU A 9 -58.96 -67.85 42.14
CA LEU A 9 -59.12 -69.30 41.90
C LEU A 9 -60.32 -69.65 40.98
N SER A 10 -61.37 -68.82 40.95
CA SER A 10 -62.51 -68.99 40.03
C SER A 10 -62.15 -68.65 38.59
N LEU A 11 -61.28 -67.65 38.37
CA LEU A 11 -60.82 -67.24 37.05
C LEU A 11 -59.74 -68.22 36.51
N LEU A 12 -58.86 -68.73 37.39
CA LEU A 12 -57.84 -69.70 36.98
C LEU A 12 -58.45 -71.07 36.59
N LEU A 13 -59.54 -71.50 37.24
CA LEU A 13 -60.19 -72.78 36.93
C LEU A 13 -61.15 -72.70 35.73
N SER A 14 -61.62 -71.50 35.35
CA SER A 14 -62.35 -71.27 34.09
C SER A 14 -61.42 -71.01 32.90
N ILE A 15 -60.21 -70.47 33.15
CA ILE A 15 -59.14 -70.37 32.15
C ILE A 15 -58.52 -71.76 31.88
N ILE A 16 -58.37 -72.63 32.88
CA ILE A 16 -57.80 -73.98 32.70
C ILE A 16 -58.81 -75.00 32.11
N VAL A 17 -60.11 -74.71 32.10
CA VAL A 17 -61.14 -75.55 31.45
C VAL A 17 -61.63 -74.98 30.10
N LEU A 18 -61.29 -73.74 29.74
CA LEU A 18 -61.40 -73.23 28.35
C LEU A 18 -60.09 -73.32 27.55
N LEU A 19 -58.94 -73.60 28.17
CA LEU A 19 -57.67 -73.85 27.48
C LEU A 19 -57.49 -75.30 26.96
N GLN A 20 -58.55 -76.11 26.94
CA GLN A 20 -58.59 -77.38 26.20
C GLN A 20 -59.57 -77.40 25.02
N SER A 21 -60.08 -76.24 24.61
CA SER A 21 -60.85 -76.13 23.38
C SER A 21 -60.75 -74.71 22.83
N ILE A 22 -59.66 -74.44 22.11
CA ILE A 22 -59.56 -73.77 20.79
C ILE A 22 -58.05 -73.65 20.55
N ALA A 23 -57.44 -74.80 20.28
CA ALA A 23 -56.32 -74.86 19.35
C ALA A 23 -56.90 -75.48 18.08
N PHE A 24 -57.84 -74.78 17.45
CA PHE A 24 -58.13 -75.05 16.05
C PHE A 24 -57.01 -74.37 15.28
N SER A 25 -55.92 -75.12 15.03
CA SER A 25 -55.16 -74.92 13.82
C SER A 25 -56.16 -74.80 12.69
N GLN A 26 -56.17 -73.69 11.95
CA GLN A 26 -56.94 -73.58 10.71
C GLN A 26 -56.49 -74.79 9.86
N GLN A 27 -57.38 -75.76 9.63
CA GLN A 27 -56.99 -77.02 8.99
C GLN A 27 -56.75 -76.84 7.49
N ILE A 28 -57.18 -75.71 6.93
CA ILE A 28 -57.09 -75.32 5.52
C ILE A 28 -57.28 -73.81 5.40
N LEU A 29 -56.61 -73.16 4.44
CA LEU A 29 -56.80 -71.75 4.08
C LEU A 29 -57.24 -71.67 2.62
N ILE A 30 -58.18 -70.80 2.29
CA ILE A 30 -58.31 -70.30 0.90
C ILE A 30 -57.28 -69.17 0.77
N THR A 31 -56.44 -69.25 -0.25
CA THR A 31 -55.29 -68.36 -0.46
C THR A 31 -55.41 -67.53 -1.72
N GLU A 32 -56.08 -68.05 -2.74
CA GLU A 32 -56.20 -67.38 -4.04
C GLU A 32 -57.53 -67.76 -4.72
N ILE A 33 -58.15 -66.81 -5.43
CA ILE A 33 -59.40 -67.02 -6.19
C ILE A 33 -59.28 -66.33 -7.54
N MET A 34 -59.43 -67.08 -8.61
CA MET A 34 -59.64 -66.54 -9.95
C MET A 34 -61.11 -66.68 -10.33
N TYR A 35 -61.78 -65.54 -10.49
CA TYR A 35 -63.21 -65.47 -10.80
C TYR A 35 -63.53 -64.67 -12.07
N ASP A 36 -62.57 -63.93 -12.63
CA ASP A 36 -62.79 -63.03 -13.78
C ASP A 36 -61.54 -62.97 -14.64
N LEU A 37 -61.59 -63.53 -15.85
CA LEU A 37 -60.49 -63.57 -16.78
C LEU A 37 -60.78 -62.73 -18.01
N ASP A 38 -59.73 -62.19 -18.62
CA ASP A 38 -59.82 -61.57 -19.94
C ASP A 38 -60.33 -62.59 -20.99
N GLY A 39 -61.63 -62.56 -21.31
CA GLY A 39 -62.26 -63.37 -22.36
C GLY A 39 -63.45 -64.21 -21.90
N THR A 40 -63.33 -65.54 -22.00
CA THR A 40 -64.35 -66.48 -21.48
C THR A 40 -63.84 -67.10 -20.18
N ASP A 41 -64.57 -66.86 -19.09
CA ASP A 41 -64.18 -67.30 -17.75
C ASP A 41 -64.15 -68.82 -17.63
N SER A 42 -65.16 -69.50 -18.18
CA SER A 42 -65.18 -70.97 -18.19
C SER A 42 -64.38 -71.56 -19.36
N PRO A 43 -63.55 -72.61 -19.14
CA PRO A 43 -63.44 -73.42 -17.93
C PRO A 43 -62.23 -73.06 -17.03
N ASN A 44 -61.93 -71.79 -16.82
CA ASN A 44 -60.67 -71.31 -16.25
C ASN A 44 -60.79 -70.68 -14.84
N GLU A 45 -61.93 -70.78 -14.17
CA GLU A 45 -62.02 -70.36 -12.77
C GLU A 45 -61.29 -71.35 -11.85
N PHE A 46 -60.72 -70.83 -10.77
CA PHE A 46 -60.15 -71.70 -9.73
C PHE A 46 -60.21 -71.09 -8.33
N VAL A 47 -60.18 -71.97 -7.35
CA VAL A 47 -60.01 -71.63 -5.93
C VAL A 47 -58.80 -72.39 -5.41
N GLU A 48 -57.79 -71.66 -4.97
CA GLU A 48 -56.62 -72.21 -4.33
C GLU A 48 -56.83 -72.37 -2.84
N ILE A 49 -56.39 -73.52 -2.35
CA ILE A 49 -56.38 -73.87 -0.95
C ILE A 49 -54.99 -74.31 -0.50
N PHE A 50 -54.58 -73.87 0.69
CA PHE A 50 -53.31 -74.24 1.30
C PHE A 50 -53.54 -75.10 2.55
N ASN A 51 -52.75 -76.16 2.70
CA ASN A 51 -52.69 -76.95 3.93
C ASN A 51 -51.57 -76.42 4.84
N PRO A 52 -51.88 -75.64 5.90
CA PRO A 52 -50.86 -75.09 6.80
C PRO A 52 -50.29 -76.12 7.78
N SER A 53 -50.78 -77.37 7.79
CA SER A 53 -50.22 -78.42 8.64
C SER A 53 -48.80 -78.76 8.22
N GLY A 54 -47.87 -78.77 9.18
CA GLY A 54 -46.48 -79.19 8.96
C GLY A 54 -46.27 -80.71 8.95
N THR A 55 -47.27 -81.49 9.35
CA THR A 55 -47.12 -82.94 9.56
C THR A 55 -48.20 -83.79 8.90
N ASP A 56 -49.44 -83.29 8.81
CA ASP A 56 -50.59 -84.09 8.39
C ASP A 56 -51.07 -83.69 6.99
N SER A 57 -51.34 -84.70 6.16
CA SER A 57 -52.04 -84.49 4.89
C SER A 57 -53.51 -84.20 5.14
N LEU A 58 -54.07 -83.19 4.49
CA LEU A 58 -55.50 -82.90 4.51
C LEU A 58 -56.23 -83.82 3.53
N ASN A 59 -57.19 -84.61 4.03
CA ASN A 59 -58.04 -85.45 3.17
C ASN A 59 -59.37 -84.76 2.87
N MET A 60 -59.63 -84.53 1.59
CA MET A 60 -60.82 -83.84 1.09
C MET A 60 -61.89 -84.81 0.56
N ASP A 61 -61.75 -86.12 0.79
CA ASP A 61 -62.77 -87.10 0.46
C ASP A 61 -64.15 -86.69 1.03
N GLY A 62 -65.14 -86.48 0.15
CA GLY A 62 -66.51 -86.13 0.52
C GLY A 62 -66.73 -84.67 0.91
N TRP A 63 -65.74 -83.79 0.72
CA TRP A 63 -65.88 -82.34 0.90
C TRP A 63 -66.67 -81.71 -0.26
N THR A 64 -67.27 -80.55 0.01
CA THR A 64 -68.02 -79.78 -0.99
C THR A 64 -67.54 -78.32 -0.99
N ILE A 65 -67.60 -77.68 -2.15
CA ILE A 65 -67.44 -76.23 -2.28
C ILE A 65 -68.79 -75.64 -2.67
N ARG A 66 -69.11 -74.48 -2.13
CA ARG A 66 -70.39 -73.82 -2.35
C ARG A 66 -70.15 -72.35 -2.61
N ASP A 67 -70.71 -71.83 -3.70
CA ASP A 67 -70.81 -70.39 -3.91
C ASP A 67 -72.09 -69.83 -3.23
N ARG A 68 -72.51 -68.61 -3.58
CA ARG A 68 -73.75 -68.04 -3.04
C ARG A 68 -75.00 -68.88 -3.33
N SER A 69 -75.06 -69.64 -4.43
CA SER A 69 -76.31 -70.25 -4.95
C SER A 69 -76.28 -71.77 -5.14
N SER A 70 -75.15 -72.37 -5.47
CA SER A 70 -74.97 -73.78 -5.81
C SER A 70 -73.89 -74.45 -4.94
N THR A 71 -73.87 -75.78 -4.91
CA THR A 71 -72.94 -76.57 -4.10
C THR A 71 -72.49 -77.77 -4.90
N ASP A 72 -71.18 -77.96 -4.99
CA ASP A 72 -70.55 -78.99 -5.80
C ASP A 72 -69.70 -79.90 -4.93
N ALA A 73 -69.64 -81.16 -5.31
CA ALA A 73 -68.76 -82.14 -4.68
C ALA A 73 -67.34 -82.03 -5.23
N LEU A 74 -66.35 -82.09 -4.34
CA LEU A 74 -64.96 -82.17 -4.75
C LEU A 74 -64.64 -83.61 -5.19
N ILE A 75 -64.25 -83.76 -6.46
CA ILE A 75 -63.95 -85.04 -7.09
C ILE A 75 -62.47 -85.15 -7.46
N ASP A 76 -61.96 -86.37 -7.39
CA ASP A 76 -60.59 -86.70 -7.78
C ASP A 76 -60.40 -86.51 -9.29
N SER A 77 -59.47 -85.64 -9.65
CA SER A 77 -59.13 -85.31 -11.04
C SER A 77 -58.09 -86.27 -11.66
N GLY A 78 -57.59 -87.22 -10.88
CA GLY A 78 -56.47 -88.12 -11.20
C GLY A 78 -55.21 -87.85 -10.39
N PHE A 79 -55.18 -86.75 -9.62
CA PHE A 79 -54.07 -86.32 -8.76
C PHE A 79 -54.32 -86.64 -7.28
N GLY A 80 -55.52 -87.13 -6.93
CA GLY A 80 -55.96 -87.45 -5.57
C GLY A 80 -56.65 -86.28 -4.86
N LEU A 81 -57.28 -86.59 -3.72
CA LEU A 81 -57.95 -85.61 -2.84
C LEU A 81 -57.18 -85.38 -1.52
N LYS A 82 -55.88 -85.70 -1.49
CA LYS A 82 -55.04 -85.59 -0.30
C LYS A 82 -53.95 -84.55 -0.51
N ILE A 83 -54.12 -83.39 0.10
CA ILE A 83 -53.14 -82.30 0.05
C ILE A 83 -52.04 -82.60 1.08
N PRO A 84 -50.78 -82.77 0.67
CA PRO A 84 -49.68 -83.00 1.60
C PRO A 84 -49.49 -81.83 2.60
N PRO A 85 -48.74 -82.03 3.69
CA PRO A 85 -48.31 -80.95 4.57
C PRO A 85 -47.65 -79.81 3.80
N LEU A 86 -47.94 -78.55 4.17
CA LEU A 86 -47.36 -77.33 3.56
C LEU A 86 -47.43 -77.31 2.03
N SER A 87 -48.55 -77.79 1.47
CA SER A 87 -48.75 -77.89 0.03
C SER A 87 -50.10 -77.28 -0.38
N TYR A 88 -50.21 -76.96 -1.67
CA TYR A 88 -51.38 -76.34 -2.26
C TYR A 88 -52.27 -77.36 -2.97
N GLY A 89 -53.57 -77.06 -2.98
CA GLY A 89 -54.55 -77.70 -3.85
C GLY A 89 -55.29 -76.64 -4.67
N LEU A 90 -55.59 -76.96 -5.92
CA LEU A 90 -56.37 -76.09 -6.81
C LEU A 90 -57.69 -76.78 -7.12
N ILE A 91 -58.79 -76.16 -6.70
CA ILE A 91 -60.14 -76.57 -7.06
C ILE A 91 -60.48 -75.88 -8.38
N MET A 92 -60.60 -76.66 -9.44
CA MET A 92 -60.86 -76.20 -10.80
C MET A 92 -62.28 -76.58 -11.23
N GLU A 93 -62.79 -75.89 -12.25
CA GLU A 93 -63.97 -76.30 -13.00
C GLU A 93 -63.85 -77.74 -13.55
N GLY A 94 -64.95 -78.50 -13.56
CA GLY A 94 -64.89 -79.94 -13.90
C GLY A 94 -64.59 -80.22 -15.37
N ASP A 95 -64.79 -79.24 -16.26
CA ASP A 95 -64.40 -79.30 -17.67
C ASP A 95 -63.05 -78.64 -17.98
N TYR A 96 -62.29 -78.16 -16.98
CA TYR A 96 -60.92 -77.67 -17.18
C TYR A 96 -59.99 -78.77 -17.74
N SER A 97 -59.15 -78.44 -18.72
CA SER A 97 -58.20 -79.38 -19.32
C SER A 97 -56.81 -79.21 -18.70
N PHE A 98 -56.31 -80.23 -17.98
CA PHE A 98 -54.93 -80.20 -17.47
C PHE A 98 -53.86 -80.38 -18.55
N GLU A 99 -54.22 -80.83 -19.75
CA GLU A 99 -53.25 -80.96 -20.86
C GLU A 99 -53.11 -79.65 -21.65
N THR A 100 -54.21 -78.89 -21.80
CA THR A 100 -54.29 -77.75 -22.72
C THR A 100 -54.81 -76.45 -22.08
N GLY A 101 -55.13 -76.46 -20.80
CA GLY A 101 -55.64 -75.30 -20.05
C GLY A 101 -54.58 -74.24 -19.83
N ILE A 102 -55.02 -73.01 -19.59
CA ILE A 102 -54.15 -71.82 -19.59
C ILE A 102 -53.09 -71.83 -18.47
N TYR A 103 -53.41 -72.44 -17.32
CA TYR A 103 -52.50 -72.55 -16.18
C TYR A 103 -51.50 -73.71 -16.24
N ASN A 104 -51.61 -74.64 -17.22
CA ASN A 104 -50.81 -75.87 -17.23
C ASN A 104 -49.29 -75.62 -17.18
N SER A 105 -48.82 -74.50 -17.73
CA SER A 105 -47.39 -74.16 -17.71
C SER A 105 -46.91 -73.45 -16.44
N ILE A 106 -47.81 -72.99 -15.56
CA ILE A 106 -47.48 -72.21 -14.37
C ILE A 106 -47.78 -72.94 -13.05
N ILE A 107 -48.64 -73.97 -13.08
CA ILE A 107 -48.92 -74.78 -11.89
C ILE A 107 -47.73 -75.70 -11.58
N PRO A 108 -47.21 -75.70 -10.34
CA PRO A 108 -46.16 -76.63 -9.91
C PRO A 108 -46.60 -78.10 -9.92
N GLU A 109 -45.66 -79.01 -10.24
CA GLU A 109 -45.93 -80.46 -10.32
C GLU A 109 -46.44 -81.09 -9.00
N ASN A 110 -46.17 -80.46 -7.86
CA ASN A 110 -46.55 -80.93 -6.53
C ASN A 110 -47.93 -80.42 -6.06
N THR A 111 -48.61 -79.60 -6.86
CA THR A 111 -49.94 -79.06 -6.53
C THR A 111 -51.00 -80.12 -6.77
N ILE A 112 -51.91 -80.32 -5.80
CA ILE A 112 -53.00 -81.29 -5.94
C ILE A 112 -54.15 -80.65 -6.71
N LEU A 113 -54.42 -81.20 -7.90
CA LEU A 113 -55.49 -80.70 -8.76
C LEU A 113 -56.81 -81.40 -8.42
N ILE A 114 -57.84 -80.62 -8.14
CA ILE A 114 -59.16 -81.08 -7.71
C ILE A 114 -60.18 -80.51 -8.70
N LYS A 115 -61.26 -81.26 -8.96
CA LYS A 115 -62.37 -80.79 -9.80
C LYS A 115 -63.66 -80.75 -9.01
N VAL A 116 -64.58 -79.88 -9.42
CA VAL A 116 -66.00 -79.98 -9.05
C VAL A 116 -66.71 -81.05 -9.89
N ASP A 117 -67.86 -81.55 -9.43
CA ASP A 117 -68.59 -82.67 -10.07
C ASP A 117 -69.43 -82.28 -11.30
N ASP A 118 -69.49 -80.99 -11.62
CA ASP A 118 -70.05 -80.45 -12.86
C ASP A 118 -69.11 -79.47 -13.58
N SER A 119 -69.60 -78.65 -14.50
CA SER A 119 -68.75 -77.80 -15.35
C SER A 119 -68.23 -76.55 -14.66
N SER A 120 -68.81 -76.05 -13.57
CA SER A 120 -68.44 -74.73 -13.03
C SER A 120 -68.37 -74.74 -11.52
N ILE A 121 -67.49 -73.95 -10.91
CA ILE A 121 -67.46 -73.82 -9.46
C ILE A 121 -68.71 -73.06 -9.03
N GLY A 122 -69.58 -73.71 -8.26
CA GLY A 122 -70.91 -73.26 -7.89
C GLY A 122 -71.84 -73.18 -9.10
N ASN A 123 -72.21 -71.96 -9.47
CA ASN A 123 -72.94 -71.65 -10.70
C ASN A 123 -72.09 -70.81 -11.68
N GLY A 124 -70.76 -70.87 -11.52
CA GLY A 124 -69.79 -69.92 -12.08
C GLY A 124 -69.54 -68.80 -11.08
N LEU A 125 -68.26 -68.55 -10.77
CA LEU A 125 -67.85 -67.44 -9.91
C LEU A 125 -68.12 -66.11 -10.63
N SER A 126 -68.42 -65.06 -9.87
CA SER A 126 -68.74 -63.76 -10.44
C SER A 126 -67.97 -62.64 -9.75
N VAL A 127 -67.99 -61.46 -10.37
CA VAL A 127 -67.41 -60.22 -9.82
C VAL A 127 -67.93 -59.83 -8.43
N SER A 128 -69.03 -60.43 -7.95
CA SER A 128 -69.41 -60.33 -6.55
C SER A 128 -70.06 -61.62 -6.08
N ASP A 129 -69.29 -62.42 -5.36
CA ASP A 129 -69.70 -63.73 -4.89
C ASP A 129 -69.26 -64.04 -3.46
N SER A 130 -69.58 -65.25 -2.99
CA SER A 130 -69.15 -65.78 -1.71
C SER A 130 -68.87 -67.26 -1.81
N LEU A 131 -67.72 -67.70 -1.32
CA LEU A 131 -67.32 -69.09 -1.24
C LEU A 131 -67.44 -69.64 0.19
N TYR A 132 -67.86 -70.89 0.27
CA TYR A 132 -67.95 -71.70 1.47
C TYR A 132 -67.34 -73.07 1.17
N LEU A 133 -66.18 -73.36 1.77
CA LEU A 133 -65.58 -74.68 1.72
C LEU A 133 -66.10 -75.51 2.89
N GLN A 134 -66.66 -76.68 2.63
CA GLN A 134 -67.30 -77.52 3.64
C GLN A 134 -66.69 -78.92 3.70
N ASP A 135 -66.49 -79.45 4.91
CA ASP A 135 -65.98 -80.81 5.10
C ASP A 135 -67.05 -81.88 4.83
N SER A 136 -66.65 -83.16 4.91
CA SER A 136 -67.56 -84.31 4.73
C SER A 136 -68.75 -84.38 5.71
N THR A 137 -68.75 -83.58 6.77
CA THR A 137 -69.86 -83.47 7.73
C THR A 137 -70.77 -82.26 7.47
N GLY A 138 -70.40 -81.41 6.51
CA GLY A 138 -71.06 -80.14 6.18
C GLY A 138 -70.62 -78.96 7.06
N GLN A 139 -69.55 -79.13 7.86
CA GLN A 139 -68.97 -78.03 8.63
C GLN A 139 -68.24 -77.07 7.68
N ILE A 140 -68.51 -75.76 7.80
CA ILE A 140 -67.77 -74.73 7.04
C ILE A 140 -66.35 -74.66 7.61
N MET A 141 -65.37 -74.93 6.75
CA MET A 141 -63.95 -74.92 7.06
C MET A 141 -63.31 -73.59 6.71
N GLU A 142 -63.72 -72.97 5.61
CA GLU A 142 -63.32 -71.61 5.26
C GLU A 142 -64.41 -70.90 4.45
N THR A 143 -64.48 -69.57 4.57
CA THR A 143 -65.41 -68.74 3.80
C THR A 143 -64.86 -67.35 3.51
N ILE A 144 -65.14 -66.85 2.32
CA ILE A 144 -64.82 -65.48 1.91
C ILE A 144 -65.90 -64.98 0.96
N GLY A 145 -66.25 -63.70 1.06
CA GLY A 145 -67.08 -63.03 0.08
C GLY A 145 -66.37 -61.80 -0.44
N TRP A 146 -66.55 -61.52 -1.73
CA TRP A 146 -65.90 -60.42 -2.44
C TRP A 146 -66.90 -59.59 -3.25
N GLU A 147 -66.45 -58.39 -3.58
CA GLU A 147 -67.01 -57.59 -4.67
C GLU A 147 -65.94 -57.51 -5.76
N ASP A 148 -66.03 -56.54 -6.67
CA ASP A 148 -65.13 -56.43 -7.81
C ASP A 148 -63.77 -55.81 -7.37
N TRP A 149 -62.94 -56.63 -6.72
CA TRP A 149 -61.71 -56.22 -6.05
C TRP A 149 -60.44 -56.41 -6.90
N ALA A 150 -60.50 -57.24 -7.93
CA ALA A 150 -59.42 -57.50 -8.87
C ALA A 150 -59.88 -57.17 -10.30
N GLN A 151 -58.97 -56.63 -11.11
CA GLN A 151 -59.19 -56.43 -12.54
C GLN A 151 -59.26 -57.77 -13.30
N ASP A 152 -59.98 -57.78 -14.43
CA ASP A 152 -60.06 -58.91 -15.36
C ASP A 152 -58.65 -59.49 -15.63
N GLY A 153 -58.51 -60.81 -15.46
CA GLY A 153 -57.25 -61.52 -15.67
C GLY A 153 -56.33 -61.60 -14.45
N PHE A 154 -56.68 -61.02 -13.31
CA PHE A 154 -55.93 -61.12 -12.05
C PHE A 154 -56.72 -61.87 -10.98
N ALA A 155 -56.01 -62.63 -10.15
CA ALA A 155 -56.63 -63.32 -9.03
C ALA A 155 -56.81 -62.38 -7.83
N LEU A 156 -57.73 -62.71 -6.94
CA LEU A 156 -57.68 -62.23 -5.57
C LEU A 156 -56.79 -63.13 -4.75
N GLU A 157 -55.81 -62.53 -4.09
CA GLU A 157 -54.86 -63.21 -3.22
C GLU A 157 -55.04 -62.72 -1.78
N ARG A 158 -54.87 -63.62 -0.83
CA ARG A 158 -54.82 -63.30 0.60
C ARG A 158 -53.46 -62.67 0.95
N LEU A 159 -53.48 -61.53 1.63
CA LEU A 159 -52.29 -60.77 2.01
C LEU A 159 -51.48 -61.46 3.10
N ARG A 160 -52.12 -61.89 4.20
CA ARG A 160 -51.42 -62.48 5.37
C ARG A 160 -52.13 -63.76 5.83
N TYR A 161 -51.45 -64.90 5.76
CA TYR A 161 -52.06 -66.21 6.02
C TYR A 161 -52.45 -66.46 7.49
N HIS A 162 -51.74 -65.84 8.44
CA HIS A 162 -52.00 -66.03 9.88
C HIS A 162 -53.07 -65.06 10.44
N LEU A 163 -53.42 -64.00 9.70
CA LEU A 163 -54.51 -63.09 10.05
C LEU A 163 -55.86 -63.67 9.63
N GLY A 164 -56.95 -63.20 10.25
CA GLY A 164 -58.30 -63.67 9.94
C GLY A 164 -58.68 -63.49 8.46
N ASN A 165 -59.53 -64.39 7.96
CA ASN A 165 -60.04 -64.33 6.60
C ASN A 165 -61.19 -63.31 6.49
N ASN A 166 -60.84 -62.05 6.21
CA ASN A 166 -61.77 -60.93 6.07
C ASN A 166 -61.38 -60.06 4.85
N PRO A 167 -62.30 -59.25 4.30
CA PRO A 167 -62.05 -58.43 3.12
C PRO A 167 -60.78 -57.57 3.16
N SER A 168 -60.39 -57.03 4.32
CA SER A 168 -59.17 -56.20 4.44
C SER A 168 -57.85 -56.96 4.32
N ASN A 169 -57.89 -58.29 4.29
CA ASN A 169 -56.73 -59.16 4.17
C ASN A 169 -56.61 -59.80 2.77
N TRP A 170 -57.23 -59.20 1.76
CA TRP A 170 -57.17 -59.64 0.36
C TRP A 170 -56.85 -58.45 -0.54
N ALA A 171 -56.08 -58.69 -1.59
CA ALA A 171 -55.90 -57.74 -2.68
C ALA A 171 -55.72 -58.47 -4.01
N GLN A 172 -55.72 -57.71 -5.11
CA GLN A 172 -55.42 -58.22 -6.43
C GLN A 172 -53.97 -58.72 -6.52
N SER A 173 -53.74 -59.84 -7.22
CA SER A 173 -52.41 -60.35 -7.54
C SER A 173 -51.54 -59.35 -8.33
N LEU A 174 -50.22 -59.44 -8.20
CA LEU A 174 -49.26 -58.75 -9.08
C LEU A 174 -49.11 -59.47 -10.42
N ASP A 175 -49.25 -60.80 -10.42
CA ASP A 175 -49.13 -61.63 -11.61
C ASP A 175 -50.48 -61.78 -12.33
N SER A 176 -50.49 -61.52 -13.64
CA SER A 176 -51.63 -61.87 -14.50
C SER A 176 -51.78 -63.38 -14.53
N LEU A 177 -53.02 -63.88 -14.40
CA LEU A 177 -53.39 -65.28 -14.13
C LEU A 177 -53.16 -65.74 -12.68
N GLY A 178 -52.69 -64.86 -11.80
CA GLY A 178 -52.42 -65.17 -10.41
C GLY A 178 -51.21 -66.09 -10.22
N THR A 179 -51.13 -66.73 -9.05
CA THR A 179 -50.04 -67.60 -8.61
C THR A 179 -50.51 -69.04 -8.30
N PRO A 180 -51.28 -69.71 -9.19
CA PRO A 180 -51.90 -70.99 -8.86
C PRO A 180 -50.88 -72.08 -8.53
N GLY A 181 -50.98 -72.58 -7.30
CA GLY A 181 -50.12 -73.58 -6.69
C GLY A 181 -48.83 -73.04 -6.08
N LEU A 182 -48.66 -71.71 -5.99
CA LEU A 182 -47.48 -71.01 -5.49
C LEU A 182 -47.83 -70.11 -4.30
N VAL A 183 -46.81 -69.44 -3.75
CA VAL A 183 -47.03 -68.39 -2.74
C VAL A 183 -47.59 -67.16 -3.43
N ASN A 184 -48.60 -66.55 -2.82
CA ASN A 184 -49.24 -65.32 -3.29
C ASN A 184 -48.22 -64.23 -3.63
N SER A 185 -48.37 -63.63 -4.80
CA SER A 185 -47.53 -62.54 -5.30
C SER A 185 -47.56 -61.26 -4.45
N ILE A 186 -48.64 -61.04 -3.69
CA ILE A 186 -48.78 -59.90 -2.75
C ILE A 186 -48.41 -60.20 -1.30
N LEU A 187 -47.88 -61.39 -1.01
CA LEU A 187 -47.46 -61.73 0.35
C LEU A 187 -46.34 -60.76 0.78
N PRO A 188 -46.48 -60.05 1.92
CA PRO A 188 -45.45 -59.13 2.39
C PRO A 188 -44.11 -59.85 2.60
N ASP A 189 -43.03 -59.11 2.40
CA ASP A 189 -41.68 -59.63 2.63
C ASP A 189 -41.49 -60.08 4.09
N SER A 190 -40.50 -60.95 4.29
CA SER A 190 -40.18 -61.46 5.62
C SER A 190 -39.80 -60.35 6.59
N ILE A 191 -39.12 -59.32 6.11
CA ILE A 191 -38.74 -58.09 6.82
C ILE A 191 -38.93 -56.97 5.81
N ASP A 192 -39.69 -55.93 6.17
CA ASP A 192 -39.90 -54.72 5.37
C ASP A 192 -40.20 -53.59 6.36
N PHE A 193 -39.39 -52.54 6.37
CA PHE A 193 -39.55 -51.40 7.26
C PHE A 193 -39.69 -50.10 6.50
N SER A 194 -40.74 -49.32 6.77
CA SER A 194 -40.86 -47.97 6.20
C SER A 194 -40.70 -46.87 7.25
N VAL A 195 -40.04 -45.78 6.84
CA VAL A 195 -39.91 -44.53 7.64
C VAL A 195 -40.79 -43.44 7.03
N PHE A 196 -41.47 -42.68 7.88
CA PHE A 196 -42.34 -41.57 7.46
C PHE A 196 -42.54 -40.54 8.58
N ASP A 197 -43.23 -39.44 8.25
CA ASP A 197 -43.59 -38.34 9.16
C ASP A 197 -42.39 -37.68 9.87
N LEU A 198 -41.27 -37.50 9.15
CA LEU A 198 -40.12 -36.78 9.69
C LEU A 198 -40.44 -35.31 9.96
N THR A 199 -40.18 -34.86 11.19
CA THR A 199 -40.35 -33.47 11.61
C THR A 199 -39.23 -33.01 12.52
N LEU A 200 -38.99 -31.69 12.55
CA LEU A 200 -38.00 -31.05 13.41
C LEU A 200 -38.69 -30.05 14.33
N LEU A 201 -38.41 -30.14 15.63
CA LEU A 201 -38.96 -29.24 16.63
C LEU A 201 -37.83 -28.59 17.46
N PRO A 202 -37.52 -27.29 17.23
CA PRO A 202 -38.01 -26.43 16.14
C PRO A 202 -37.28 -26.69 14.81
N SER A 203 -37.92 -26.38 13.67
CA SER A 203 -37.32 -26.50 12.33
C SER A 203 -36.33 -25.38 11.98
N VAL A 204 -36.23 -24.35 12.83
CA VAL A 204 -35.23 -23.29 12.74
C VAL A 204 -34.61 -23.05 14.12
N ILE A 205 -33.29 -23.14 14.23
CA ILE A 205 -32.52 -23.00 15.48
C ILE A 205 -31.43 -21.92 15.36
N ALA A 206 -30.82 -21.54 16.48
CA ALA A 206 -29.56 -20.78 16.49
C ALA A 206 -28.37 -21.74 16.35
N THR A 207 -27.20 -21.22 15.97
CA THR A 207 -25.93 -21.99 15.78
C THR A 207 -25.61 -22.92 16.95
N GLU A 208 -25.69 -22.43 18.18
CA GLU A 208 -25.35 -23.18 19.39
C GLU A 208 -26.52 -23.99 19.98
N ALA A 209 -27.66 -24.04 19.30
CA ALA A 209 -28.85 -24.75 19.78
C ALA A 209 -28.96 -26.14 19.13
N THR A 210 -29.71 -27.02 19.79
CA THR A 210 -30.11 -28.33 19.26
C THR A 210 -31.57 -28.28 18.79
N THR A 211 -31.94 -29.23 17.94
CA THR A 211 -33.33 -29.50 17.56
C THR A 211 -33.66 -30.97 17.81
N THR A 212 -34.96 -31.26 17.92
CA THR A 212 -35.45 -32.63 18.07
C THR A 212 -35.96 -33.14 16.73
N LEU A 213 -35.33 -34.21 16.22
CA LEU A 213 -35.79 -34.99 15.08
C LEU A 213 -36.78 -36.04 15.56
N LEU A 214 -37.99 -35.99 15.01
CA LEU A 214 -39.07 -36.93 15.27
C LEU A 214 -39.42 -37.67 13.98
N GLY A 215 -39.74 -38.94 14.08
CA GLY A 215 -40.21 -39.76 12.96
C GLY A 215 -40.87 -41.04 13.41
N GLN A 216 -41.48 -41.76 12.47
CA GLN A 216 -42.14 -43.03 12.72
C GLN A 216 -41.55 -44.12 11.83
N VAL A 217 -41.45 -45.33 12.39
CA VAL A 217 -41.02 -46.54 11.67
C VAL A 217 -42.09 -47.62 11.86
N VAL A 218 -42.55 -48.22 10.75
CA VAL A 218 -43.51 -49.33 10.77
C VAL A 218 -42.88 -50.58 10.17
N ASN A 219 -43.19 -51.74 10.76
CA ASN A 219 -42.83 -53.04 10.19
C ASN A 219 -43.94 -53.51 9.25
N ASP A 220 -43.77 -53.30 7.96
CA ASP A 220 -44.68 -53.78 6.92
C ASP A 220 -44.48 -55.29 6.62
N GLY A 221 -43.35 -55.86 7.05
CA GLY A 221 -43.00 -57.26 6.90
C GLY A 221 -43.70 -58.23 7.87
N LEU A 222 -43.45 -59.53 7.68
CA LEU A 222 -44.10 -60.60 8.46
C LEU A 222 -43.39 -60.94 9.78
N ASN A 223 -42.06 -60.76 9.86
CA ASN A 223 -41.30 -61.15 11.04
C ASN A 223 -41.02 -59.96 11.95
N THR A 224 -41.08 -60.20 13.26
CA THR A 224 -40.53 -59.26 14.25
C THR A 224 -39.03 -59.12 14.05
N ALA A 225 -38.57 -57.89 13.84
CA ALA A 225 -37.18 -57.52 13.67
C ALA A 225 -36.92 -56.13 14.30
N GLU A 226 -35.65 -55.75 14.43
CA GLU A 226 -35.23 -54.45 14.95
C GLU A 226 -34.52 -53.68 13.83
N PRO A 227 -35.05 -52.53 13.38
CA PRO A 227 -34.40 -51.73 12.35
C PRO A 227 -33.29 -50.85 12.95
N GLU A 228 -32.23 -50.60 12.18
CA GLU A 228 -31.26 -49.55 12.50
C GLU A 228 -31.71 -48.24 11.84
N ILE A 229 -31.95 -47.21 12.65
CA ILE A 229 -32.25 -45.86 12.16
C ILE A 229 -30.91 -45.12 12.01
N ILE A 230 -30.56 -44.71 10.80
CA ILE A 230 -29.32 -43.97 10.52
C ILE A 230 -29.66 -42.56 10.07
N VAL A 231 -29.08 -41.56 10.73
CA VAL A 231 -29.25 -40.14 10.40
C VAL A 231 -28.01 -39.63 9.67
N TYR A 232 -28.22 -39.01 8.51
CA TYR A 232 -27.22 -38.27 7.76
C TYR A 232 -27.55 -36.78 7.76
N VAL A 233 -26.53 -35.94 7.92
CA VAL A 233 -26.63 -34.48 7.80
C VAL A 233 -25.78 -34.04 6.62
N ASP A 234 -26.41 -33.42 5.63
CA ASP A 234 -25.78 -33.01 4.36
C ASP A 234 -25.00 -34.14 3.65
N GLY A 235 -25.53 -35.36 3.78
CA GLY A 235 -24.95 -36.57 3.20
C GLY A 235 -23.83 -37.22 4.03
N ALA A 236 -23.42 -36.63 5.14
CA ALA A 236 -22.46 -37.23 6.08
C ALA A 236 -23.18 -37.99 7.19
N TYR A 237 -22.68 -39.17 7.56
CA TYR A 237 -23.20 -39.92 8.70
C TYR A 237 -23.09 -39.07 9.98
N TYR A 238 -24.18 -38.98 10.75
CA TYR A 238 -24.24 -38.22 11.99
C TYR A 238 -24.42 -39.13 13.21
N THR A 239 -25.50 -39.92 13.25
CA THR A 239 -25.78 -40.84 14.35
C THR A 239 -26.65 -42.02 13.89
N ASN A 240 -26.78 -43.04 14.73
CA ASN A 240 -27.75 -44.11 14.57
C ASN A 240 -28.47 -44.42 15.90
N GLU A 241 -29.64 -45.05 15.81
CA GLU A 241 -30.46 -45.48 16.96
C GLU A 241 -31.16 -46.81 16.64
N PHE A 242 -31.44 -47.60 17.68
CA PHE A 242 -32.19 -48.85 17.58
C PHE A 242 -33.47 -48.74 18.42
N PRO A 243 -34.66 -48.64 17.81
CA PRO A 243 -35.93 -48.44 18.52
C PRO A 243 -36.43 -49.70 19.24
N GLY A 244 -35.72 -50.83 19.13
CA GLY A 244 -36.18 -52.13 19.62
C GLY A 244 -36.82 -52.98 18.53
N ASN A 245 -37.20 -54.20 18.92
CA ASN A 245 -37.95 -55.11 18.05
C ASN A 245 -39.37 -54.59 17.82
N ILE A 246 -39.75 -54.45 16.54
CA ILE A 246 -41.07 -54.00 16.11
C ILE A 246 -41.81 -55.22 15.54
N ALA A 247 -42.96 -55.56 16.12
CA ALA A 247 -43.77 -56.65 15.59
C ALA A 247 -44.40 -56.26 14.26
N GLU A 248 -44.86 -57.26 13.50
CA GLU A 248 -45.59 -57.03 12.26
C GLU A 248 -46.76 -56.05 12.47
N LEU A 249 -46.89 -55.07 11.58
CA LEU A 249 -47.89 -53.99 11.60
C LEU A 249 -47.84 -53.06 12.82
N ASP A 250 -46.86 -53.21 13.72
CA ASP A 250 -46.61 -52.24 14.78
C ASP A 250 -45.79 -51.06 14.23
N THR A 251 -46.04 -49.89 14.82
CA THR A 251 -45.30 -48.65 14.54
C THR A 251 -44.60 -48.19 15.81
N VAL A 252 -43.35 -47.76 15.68
CA VAL A 252 -42.57 -47.13 16.74
C VAL A 252 -42.23 -45.70 16.35
N GLU A 253 -42.41 -44.78 17.29
CA GLU A 253 -41.93 -43.40 17.17
C GLU A 253 -40.50 -43.31 17.71
N PHE A 254 -39.64 -42.53 17.04
CA PHE A 254 -38.31 -42.22 17.54
C PHE A 254 -38.12 -40.71 17.73
N GLU A 255 -37.25 -40.37 18.68
CA GLU A 255 -36.91 -39.00 19.03
C GLU A 255 -35.39 -38.91 19.21
N LEU A 256 -34.75 -38.02 18.44
CA LEU A 256 -33.30 -37.81 18.49
C LEU A 256 -32.99 -36.32 18.62
N GLU A 257 -32.21 -35.96 19.64
CA GLU A 257 -31.65 -34.62 19.76
C GLU A 257 -30.42 -34.51 18.84
N ILE A 258 -30.46 -33.56 17.90
CA ILE A 258 -29.41 -33.35 16.91
C ILE A 258 -28.95 -31.88 16.91
N GLY A 259 -27.69 -31.67 16.54
CA GLY A 259 -26.99 -30.39 16.59
C GLY A 259 -26.00 -30.29 17.75
N PRO A 260 -25.39 -29.10 17.99
CA PRO A 260 -25.46 -27.89 17.17
C PRO A 260 -24.87 -28.07 15.77
N PHE A 261 -25.24 -27.18 14.84
CA PHE A 261 -24.79 -27.17 13.45
C PHE A 261 -24.36 -25.75 13.05
N GLU A 262 -23.58 -25.64 11.98
CA GLU A 262 -23.20 -24.36 11.38
C GLU A 262 -24.42 -23.59 10.84
N SER A 263 -24.30 -22.27 10.62
CA SER A 263 -25.39 -21.50 10.03
C SER A 263 -25.70 -21.93 8.60
N GLY A 264 -26.99 -21.94 8.22
CA GLY A 264 -27.43 -22.28 6.88
C GLY A 264 -28.58 -23.28 6.85
N TYR A 265 -28.82 -23.84 5.66
CA TYR A 265 -29.80 -24.91 5.48
C TYR A 265 -29.08 -26.26 5.53
N HIS A 266 -29.58 -27.18 6.33
CA HIS A 266 -29.09 -28.55 6.42
C HIS A 266 -30.16 -29.53 5.98
N THR A 267 -29.78 -30.52 5.17
CA THR A 267 -30.67 -31.63 4.81
C THR A 267 -30.43 -32.78 5.78
N ILE A 268 -31.46 -33.15 6.54
CA ILE A 268 -31.47 -34.27 7.45
C ILE A 268 -32.14 -35.45 6.74
N LEU A 269 -31.37 -36.50 6.45
CA LEU A 269 -31.85 -37.72 5.82
C LEU A 269 -31.85 -38.83 6.87
N VAL A 270 -32.99 -39.50 7.04
CA VAL A 270 -33.10 -40.72 7.83
C VAL A 270 -33.15 -41.90 6.88
N SER A 271 -32.32 -42.91 7.14
CA SER A 271 -32.31 -44.17 6.40
C SER A 271 -32.44 -45.32 7.37
N LEU A 272 -33.34 -46.25 7.08
CA LEU A 272 -33.45 -47.52 7.78
C LEU A 272 -32.48 -48.54 7.16
N ASN A 273 -31.85 -49.33 8.02
CA ASN A 273 -30.99 -50.43 7.62
C ASN A 273 -31.35 -51.68 8.42
N THR A 274 -31.82 -52.72 7.74
CA THR A 274 -32.20 -53.98 8.38
C THR A 274 -31.79 -55.16 7.50
N ASP A 275 -31.07 -56.12 8.07
CA ASP A 275 -30.70 -57.34 7.36
C ASP A 275 -31.95 -58.12 6.92
N GLY A 276 -32.08 -58.36 5.61
CA GLY A 276 -33.20 -59.11 5.04
C GLY A 276 -34.36 -58.27 4.56
N ASP A 277 -34.33 -56.96 4.78
CA ASP A 277 -35.22 -56.02 4.11
C ASP A 277 -34.74 -55.80 2.66
N ILE A 278 -35.57 -56.20 1.70
CA ILE A 278 -35.27 -56.11 0.27
C ILE A 278 -35.97 -54.92 -0.39
N ASN A 279 -36.99 -54.35 0.24
CA ASN A 279 -37.71 -53.21 -0.26
C ASN A 279 -37.01 -51.94 0.22
N ILE A 280 -36.00 -51.49 -0.52
CA ILE A 280 -35.21 -50.32 -0.09
C ILE A 280 -35.88 -48.96 -0.36
N SER A 281 -37.05 -48.94 -1.02
CA SER A 281 -37.63 -47.72 -1.59
C SER A 281 -38.39 -46.86 -0.58
N ASN A 282 -38.84 -47.48 0.51
CA ASN A 282 -39.57 -46.92 1.65
C ASN A 282 -38.66 -46.72 2.88
N ASN A 283 -37.36 -47.00 2.75
CA ASN A 283 -36.42 -46.98 3.87
C ASN A 283 -35.80 -45.61 4.11
N GLN A 284 -36.18 -44.58 3.34
CA GLN A 284 -35.59 -43.25 3.44
C GLN A 284 -36.64 -42.13 3.41
N ASP A 285 -36.46 -41.14 4.27
CA ASP A 285 -37.21 -39.87 4.25
C ASP A 285 -36.27 -38.73 4.68
N SER A 286 -36.60 -37.48 4.34
CA SER A 286 -35.76 -36.32 4.66
C SER A 286 -36.53 -35.06 5.04
N VAL A 287 -35.89 -34.22 5.85
CA VAL A 287 -36.41 -32.92 6.30
C VAL A 287 -35.31 -31.87 6.31
N VAL A 288 -35.67 -30.59 6.13
CA VAL A 288 -34.70 -29.47 6.10
C VAL A 288 -34.70 -28.72 7.43
N LEU A 289 -33.52 -28.56 8.01
CA LEU A 289 -33.26 -27.73 9.19
C LEU A 289 -32.70 -26.37 8.76
N GLY A 290 -33.23 -25.28 9.32
CA GLY A 290 -32.63 -23.96 9.23
C GLY A 290 -31.80 -23.61 10.46
N VAL A 291 -30.59 -23.12 10.29
CA VAL A 291 -29.74 -22.62 11.37
C VAL A 291 -29.44 -21.15 11.10
N ARG A 292 -29.85 -20.29 12.02
CA ARG A 292 -29.72 -18.83 11.89
C ARG A 292 -28.27 -18.40 11.80
N TYR A 293 -28.05 -17.30 11.09
CA TYR A 293 -26.75 -16.65 11.06
C TYR A 293 -26.56 -15.77 12.30
N GLU A 294 -25.33 -15.70 12.79
CA GLU A 294 -24.99 -14.86 13.92
C GLU A 294 -25.17 -13.37 13.59
N PHE A 295 -25.53 -12.58 14.62
CA PHE A 295 -25.59 -11.13 14.50
C PHE A 295 -24.23 -10.60 14.02
N ARG A 296 -24.24 -9.71 13.01
CA ARG A 296 -23.07 -9.16 12.31
C ARG A 296 -22.28 -10.15 11.45
N THR A 297 -22.88 -11.27 11.03
CA THR A 297 -22.31 -12.10 9.93
C THR A 297 -21.99 -11.23 8.71
N PHE A 298 -22.93 -10.36 8.31
CA PHE A 298 -22.66 -9.23 7.43
C PHE A 298 -22.83 -7.92 8.17
N VAL A 299 -22.02 -6.92 7.85
CA VAL A 299 -22.15 -5.57 8.39
C VAL A 299 -22.28 -4.54 7.28
N LEU A 300 -23.07 -3.49 7.53
CA LEU A 300 -23.13 -2.32 6.67
C LEU A 300 -21.79 -1.58 6.68
N ASN A 301 -21.29 -1.18 5.51
CA ASN A 301 -19.98 -0.55 5.35
C ASN A 301 -20.01 0.81 4.65
N GLU A 302 -20.83 0.96 3.62
CA GLU A 302 -21.00 2.20 2.85
C GLU A 302 -22.44 2.29 2.33
N PHE A 303 -23.01 3.49 2.21
CA PHE A 303 -24.29 3.67 1.52
C PHE A 303 -24.45 5.09 0.96
N ILE A 304 -25.28 5.24 -0.07
CA ILE A 304 -25.63 6.55 -0.63
C ILE A 304 -27.16 6.71 -0.73
N PRO A 305 -27.78 7.54 0.15
CA PRO A 305 -29.21 7.81 0.05
C PRO A 305 -29.53 8.92 -0.96
N GLN A 306 -28.57 9.83 -1.23
CA GLN A 306 -28.78 10.98 -2.11
C GLN A 306 -27.82 11.00 -3.32
N PRO A 307 -27.94 10.07 -4.27
CA PRO A 307 -27.09 10.07 -5.47
C PRO A 307 -27.30 11.31 -6.35
N ILE A 308 -26.29 11.65 -7.16
CA ILE A 308 -26.47 12.60 -8.27
C ILE A 308 -27.31 11.98 -9.38
N SER A 309 -27.90 12.83 -10.24
CA SER A 309 -28.71 12.37 -11.37
C SER A 309 -27.94 11.37 -12.24
N GLY A 310 -28.51 10.18 -12.45
CA GLY A 310 -27.93 9.13 -13.27
C GLY A 310 -27.11 8.08 -12.51
N LEU A 311 -26.98 8.22 -11.18
CA LEU A 311 -26.45 7.17 -10.31
C LEU A 311 -27.57 6.57 -9.44
N PRO A 312 -27.49 5.28 -9.07
CA PRO A 312 -28.46 4.62 -8.23
C PRO A 312 -28.15 4.86 -6.75
N GLU A 313 -29.15 4.64 -5.89
CA GLU A 313 -28.89 4.38 -4.48
C GLU A 313 -28.19 3.02 -4.35
N PHE A 314 -27.27 2.91 -3.39
CA PHE A 314 -26.62 1.64 -3.07
C PHE A 314 -26.33 1.52 -1.58
N VAL A 315 -26.15 0.28 -1.16
CA VAL A 315 -25.63 -0.15 0.13
C VAL A 315 -24.54 -1.18 -0.12
N GLU A 316 -23.43 -1.04 0.59
CA GLU A 316 -22.35 -1.99 0.63
C GLU A 316 -22.33 -2.72 1.97
N ILE A 317 -22.08 -4.02 1.92
CA ILE A 317 -21.95 -4.89 3.08
C ILE A 317 -20.64 -5.67 3.02
N VAL A 318 -20.12 -6.07 4.18
CA VAL A 318 -18.90 -6.88 4.30
C VAL A 318 -19.21 -8.14 5.10
N ASN A 319 -18.72 -9.30 4.64
CA ASN A 319 -18.80 -10.55 5.40
C ASN A 319 -17.75 -10.53 6.53
N MET A 320 -18.21 -10.50 7.77
CA MET A 320 -17.35 -10.49 8.96
C MET A 320 -17.20 -11.88 9.60
N SER A 321 -17.91 -12.89 9.10
CA SER A 321 -17.78 -14.27 9.58
C SER A 321 -16.49 -14.93 9.09
N SER A 322 -16.09 -16.01 9.75
CA SER A 322 -14.94 -16.83 9.34
C SER A 322 -15.18 -17.63 8.06
N ASP A 323 -16.43 -17.76 7.65
CA ASP A 323 -16.87 -18.70 6.63
C ASP A 323 -17.33 -18.00 5.35
N THR A 324 -17.36 -18.75 4.26
CA THR A 324 -17.95 -18.26 3.01
C THR A 324 -19.47 -18.39 3.10
N VAL A 325 -20.18 -17.27 2.95
CA VAL A 325 -21.65 -17.25 3.08
C VAL A 325 -22.32 -17.02 1.73
N ASP A 326 -23.31 -17.85 1.39
CA ASP A 326 -24.18 -17.62 0.23
C ASP A 326 -25.35 -16.71 0.61
N LEU A 327 -25.53 -15.61 -0.15
CA LEU A 327 -26.63 -14.66 0.02
C LEU A 327 -28.00 -15.15 -0.46
N LYS A 328 -28.12 -16.42 -0.87
CA LYS A 328 -29.40 -17.03 -1.27
C LYS A 328 -30.49 -16.81 -0.21
N ASN A 329 -31.59 -16.18 -0.62
CA ASN A 329 -32.74 -15.81 0.22
C ASN A 329 -32.46 -14.77 1.32
N TRP A 330 -31.26 -14.19 1.38
CA TRP A 330 -31.03 -13.00 2.19
C TRP A 330 -31.76 -11.81 1.59
N ARG A 331 -32.02 -10.79 2.41
CA ARG A 331 -32.72 -9.57 1.95
C ARG A 331 -32.21 -8.32 2.63
N ILE A 332 -32.32 -7.21 1.90
CA ILE A 332 -32.09 -5.85 2.40
C ILE A 332 -33.42 -5.10 2.46
N THR A 333 -33.72 -4.41 3.55
CA THR A 333 -34.95 -3.62 3.67
C THR A 333 -34.65 -2.22 4.20
N ASP A 334 -35.59 -1.31 4.00
CA ASP A 334 -35.61 -0.04 4.72
C ASP A 334 -36.39 -0.18 6.04
N SER A 335 -36.90 0.93 6.57
CA SER A 335 -37.84 0.95 7.70
C SER A 335 -39.11 0.10 7.48
N ASN A 336 -39.49 -0.20 6.23
CA ASN A 336 -40.55 -1.13 5.86
C ASN A 336 -39.97 -2.53 5.56
N GLU A 337 -40.23 -3.50 6.45
CA GLU A 337 -39.68 -4.87 6.43
C GLU A 337 -40.20 -5.77 5.27
N GLY A 338 -40.64 -5.20 4.15
CA GLY A 338 -41.22 -5.93 3.02
C GLY A 338 -40.40 -7.16 2.59
N LEU A 339 -41.08 -8.24 2.19
CA LEU A 339 -40.46 -9.54 1.89
C LEU A 339 -39.86 -9.66 0.48
N ASN A 340 -39.92 -8.61 -0.35
CA ASN A 340 -39.65 -8.73 -1.80
C ASN A 340 -38.19 -8.40 -2.19
N TYR A 341 -37.32 -8.03 -1.26
CA TYR A 341 -35.99 -7.49 -1.56
C TYR A 341 -34.86 -8.53 -1.52
N GLY A 342 -35.03 -9.66 -2.20
CA GLY A 342 -34.07 -10.78 -2.16
C GLY A 342 -32.77 -10.53 -2.94
N LEU A 343 -31.63 -10.96 -2.40
CA LEU A 343 -30.28 -10.69 -2.92
C LEU A 343 -29.74 -11.73 -3.94
N GLY A 344 -30.53 -12.76 -4.28
CA GLY A 344 -30.07 -13.85 -5.16
C GLY A 344 -29.03 -14.77 -4.49
N SER A 345 -28.41 -15.68 -5.24
CA SER A 345 -27.39 -16.60 -4.72
C SER A 345 -26.01 -16.17 -5.18
N VAL A 346 -25.14 -15.81 -4.22
CA VAL A 346 -23.75 -15.43 -4.44
C VAL A 346 -22.94 -15.74 -3.19
N SER A 347 -21.80 -16.39 -3.35
CA SER A 347 -20.91 -16.78 -2.25
C SER A 347 -19.89 -15.68 -1.95
N ILE A 348 -19.84 -15.24 -0.70
CA ILE A 348 -18.98 -14.15 -0.23
C ILE A 348 -17.99 -14.69 0.78
N ALA A 349 -16.69 -14.62 0.48
CA ALA A 349 -15.66 -15.06 1.40
C ALA A 349 -15.51 -14.09 2.59
N MET A 350 -14.81 -14.53 3.64
CA MET A 350 -14.49 -13.70 4.79
C MET A 350 -13.77 -12.40 4.36
N GLY A 351 -14.24 -11.26 4.85
CA GLY A 351 -13.67 -9.93 4.61
C GLY A 351 -14.00 -9.33 3.24
N GLU A 352 -14.70 -10.05 2.37
CA GLU A 352 -15.05 -9.55 1.04
C GLU A 352 -16.28 -8.63 1.08
N TYR A 353 -16.29 -7.67 0.17
CA TYR A 353 -17.35 -6.67 -0.02
C TYR A 353 -18.45 -7.17 -0.95
N VAL A 354 -19.67 -6.67 -0.77
CA VAL A 354 -20.79 -6.84 -1.70
C VAL A 354 -21.51 -5.52 -1.86
N VAL A 355 -21.72 -5.13 -3.11
CA VAL A 355 -22.47 -3.92 -3.46
C VAL A 355 -23.89 -4.32 -3.86
N ILE A 356 -24.87 -3.69 -3.22
CA ILE A 356 -26.29 -3.88 -3.49
C ILE A 356 -26.86 -2.54 -3.94
N ALA A 357 -27.40 -2.46 -5.15
CA ALA A 357 -27.83 -1.18 -5.74
C ALA A 357 -29.21 -1.25 -6.40
N ALA A 358 -29.81 -0.07 -6.60
CA ALA A 358 -31.14 0.07 -7.21
C ALA A 358 -31.23 -0.34 -8.68
N ASP A 359 -30.15 -0.21 -9.42
CA ASP A 359 -30.01 -0.66 -10.80
C ASP A 359 -28.54 -1.00 -11.12
N SER A 360 -28.22 -1.32 -12.37
CA SER A 360 -26.88 -1.73 -12.80
C SER A 360 -25.97 -0.59 -13.27
N THR A 361 -26.34 0.69 -13.08
CA THR A 361 -25.58 1.83 -13.64
C THR A 361 -24.20 2.02 -13.03
N LEU A 362 -23.94 1.50 -11.82
CA LEU A 362 -22.64 1.55 -11.15
C LEU A 362 -21.79 0.28 -11.30
N VAL A 363 -22.24 -0.73 -12.05
CA VAL A 363 -21.54 -2.03 -12.12
C VAL A 363 -20.10 -1.90 -12.62
N ASP A 364 -19.84 -1.00 -13.58
CA ASP A 364 -18.51 -0.79 -14.16
C ASP A 364 -17.57 0.02 -13.25
N SER A 365 -18.10 0.61 -12.16
CA SER A 365 -17.32 1.36 -11.16
C SER A 365 -16.76 0.45 -10.06
N VAL A 366 -17.20 -0.81 -9.99
CA VAL A 366 -16.83 -1.75 -8.92
C VAL A 366 -15.56 -2.52 -9.29
N PRO A 367 -14.60 -2.71 -8.36
CA PRO A 367 -13.40 -3.50 -8.61
C PRO A 367 -13.70 -4.93 -9.07
N ASN A 368 -12.82 -5.47 -9.93
CA ASN A 368 -12.99 -6.82 -10.46
C ASN A 368 -12.94 -7.88 -9.34
N GLY A 369 -13.97 -8.71 -9.26
CA GLY A 369 -14.11 -9.77 -8.26
C GLY A 369 -15.11 -9.44 -7.14
N VAL A 370 -15.47 -8.18 -6.94
CA VAL A 370 -16.48 -7.77 -5.96
C VAL A 370 -17.88 -7.97 -6.54
N PRO A 371 -18.77 -8.74 -5.89
CA PRO A 371 -20.13 -8.93 -6.37
C PRO A 371 -20.98 -7.66 -6.36
N TYR A 372 -21.72 -7.44 -7.45
CA TYR A 372 -22.71 -6.37 -7.60
C TYR A 372 -24.10 -6.97 -7.80
N LEU A 373 -25.04 -6.62 -6.93
CA LEU A 373 -26.37 -7.22 -6.87
C LEU A 373 -27.45 -6.17 -7.08
N THR A 374 -28.44 -6.52 -7.90
CA THR A 374 -29.71 -5.79 -8.03
C THR A 374 -30.82 -6.69 -7.47
N PRO A 375 -31.50 -6.35 -6.35
CA PRO A 375 -32.42 -7.28 -5.71
C PRO A 375 -33.68 -7.57 -6.56
N ASP A 376 -34.19 -8.81 -6.47
CA ASP A 376 -35.21 -9.36 -7.40
C ASP A 376 -36.57 -8.64 -7.36
N GLY A 377 -36.93 -7.99 -6.25
CA GLY A 377 -38.15 -7.18 -6.11
C GLY A 377 -37.92 -5.67 -6.04
N GLY A 378 -36.75 -5.21 -6.49
CA GLY A 378 -36.31 -3.82 -6.45
C GLY A 378 -35.42 -3.53 -5.24
N PHE A 379 -34.99 -2.29 -5.09
CA PHE A 379 -34.18 -1.84 -3.96
C PHE A 379 -35.04 -0.98 -3.00
N PRO A 380 -34.84 -1.10 -1.68
CA PRO A 380 -35.55 -0.26 -0.72
C PRO A 380 -35.19 1.22 -0.92
N THR A 381 -36.18 2.12 -1.03
CA THR A 381 -35.92 3.55 -1.27
C THR A 381 -35.34 4.20 -0.02
N LEU A 382 -34.15 4.78 -0.12
CA LEU A 382 -33.47 5.38 1.03
C LEU A 382 -33.86 6.86 1.18
N ASN A 383 -34.54 7.22 2.27
CA ASN A 383 -34.96 8.61 2.45
C ASN A 383 -33.79 9.57 2.75
N ASN A 384 -33.67 10.65 1.97
CA ASN A 384 -32.63 11.69 2.13
C ASN A 384 -32.65 12.42 3.49
N SER A 385 -33.79 12.45 4.19
CA SER A 385 -33.91 13.10 5.51
C SER A 385 -33.57 12.18 6.68
N GLY A 386 -33.37 10.89 6.41
CA GLY A 386 -33.18 9.83 7.40
C GLY A 386 -34.10 8.65 7.14
N ASP A 387 -33.54 7.45 7.32
CA ASP A 387 -34.22 6.16 7.19
C ASP A 387 -33.49 5.10 8.03
N GLU A 388 -33.94 3.86 7.93
CA GLU A 388 -33.26 2.69 8.47
C GLU A 388 -32.87 1.74 7.35
N ILE A 389 -31.71 1.12 7.43
CA ILE A 389 -31.24 0.07 6.52
C ILE A 389 -31.09 -1.20 7.35
N ARG A 390 -31.65 -2.32 6.89
CA ARG A 390 -31.64 -3.59 7.62
C ARG A 390 -31.24 -4.73 6.70
N ILE A 391 -30.47 -5.68 7.22
CA ILE A 391 -30.11 -6.93 6.55
C ILE A 391 -30.74 -8.08 7.32
N PHE A 392 -31.47 -8.95 6.62
CA PHE A 392 -32.02 -10.17 7.20
C PHE A 392 -31.45 -11.41 6.52
N ASP A 393 -31.24 -12.44 7.32
CA ASP A 393 -30.90 -13.78 6.84
C ASP A 393 -32.15 -14.48 6.23
N PRO A 394 -31.97 -15.68 5.64
CA PRO A 394 -33.07 -16.47 5.06
C PRO A 394 -34.14 -16.91 6.06
N PHE A 395 -33.88 -16.77 7.36
CA PHE A 395 -34.74 -17.21 8.46
C PHE A 395 -35.40 -16.05 9.19
N ASN A 396 -35.36 -14.84 8.60
CA ASN A 396 -35.96 -13.62 9.14
C ASN A 396 -35.27 -13.12 10.43
N THR A 397 -34.00 -13.47 10.62
CA THR A 397 -33.13 -12.95 11.69
C THR A 397 -32.50 -11.63 11.23
N LEU A 398 -32.57 -10.59 12.07
CA LEU A 398 -31.88 -9.33 11.80
C LEU A 398 -30.37 -9.51 12.01
N ILE A 399 -29.59 -9.30 10.96
CA ILE A 399 -28.14 -9.52 10.96
C ILE A 399 -27.38 -8.24 11.25
N ASP A 400 -27.78 -7.13 10.64
CA ASP A 400 -27.27 -5.80 10.97
C ASP A 400 -28.31 -4.73 10.60
N SER A 401 -28.23 -3.57 11.25
CA SER A 401 -29.00 -2.41 10.84
C SER A 401 -28.34 -1.09 11.20
N LEU A 402 -28.83 -0.04 10.54
CA LEU A 402 -28.38 1.32 10.71
C LEU A 402 -29.58 2.25 10.63
N PHE A 403 -29.74 3.14 11.61
CA PHE A 403 -30.64 4.29 11.51
C PHE A 403 -29.81 5.55 11.24
N TYR A 404 -30.07 6.22 10.12
CA TYR A 404 -29.37 7.45 9.75
C TYR A 404 -30.33 8.64 9.68
N SER A 405 -29.79 9.86 9.77
CA SER A 405 -30.59 11.08 9.69
C SER A 405 -29.86 12.19 8.94
N SER A 406 -30.57 13.27 8.60
CA SER A 406 -29.98 14.45 7.99
C SER A 406 -28.83 15.09 8.79
N THR A 407 -28.68 14.77 10.08
CA THR A 407 -27.56 15.24 10.91
C THR A 407 -26.23 14.56 10.59
N TRP A 408 -26.22 13.50 9.79
CA TRP A 408 -25.03 12.74 9.41
C TRP A 408 -24.24 13.35 8.24
N GLY A 409 -24.61 14.57 7.81
CA GLY A 409 -23.89 15.26 6.73
C GLY A 409 -24.16 14.69 5.35
N ILE A 410 -25.40 14.24 5.09
CA ILE A 410 -25.82 13.71 3.79
C ILE A 410 -25.68 14.81 2.73
N ASN A 411 -24.82 14.57 1.74
CA ASN A 411 -24.57 15.47 0.63
C ASN A 411 -24.88 14.75 -0.68
N GLN A 412 -25.35 15.51 -1.67
CA GLN A 412 -25.69 14.94 -2.97
C GLN A 412 -24.44 14.35 -3.65
N GLY A 413 -24.53 13.09 -4.07
CA GLY A 413 -23.45 12.37 -4.75
C GLY A 413 -22.33 11.88 -3.85
N ILE A 414 -22.45 12.02 -2.52
CA ILE A 414 -21.44 11.60 -1.56
C ILE A 414 -22.03 10.49 -0.68
N SER A 415 -21.39 9.33 -0.66
CA SER A 415 -21.77 8.23 0.23
C SER A 415 -21.39 8.54 1.68
N LEU A 416 -22.06 7.87 2.61
CA LEU A 416 -21.58 7.75 3.97
C LEU A 416 -20.82 6.44 4.12
N GLU A 417 -19.62 6.56 4.66
CA GLU A 417 -18.65 5.50 4.81
C GLU A 417 -18.34 5.30 6.29
N LYS A 418 -18.08 4.05 6.66
CA LYS A 418 -17.74 3.65 8.02
C LYS A 418 -16.25 3.81 8.29
N TYR A 419 -15.85 4.37 9.44
CA TYR A 419 -14.44 4.48 9.85
C TYR A 419 -13.84 3.10 10.13
N TYR A 420 -14.49 2.33 11.01
CA TYR A 420 -14.06 1.00 11.44
C TYR A 420 -15.14 -0.04 11.15
N THR A 421 -14.90 -0.92 10.20
CA THR A 421 -15.83 -1.99 9.80
C THR A 421 -16.21 -2.92 10.97
N ASN A 422 -15.25 -3.15 11.88
CA ASN A 422 -15.41 -3.97 13.09
C ASN A 422 -16.30 -3.35 14.19
N ASP A 423 -16.59 -2.05 14.13
CA ASP A 423 -17.47 -1.41 15.09
C ASP A 423 -18.94 -1.52 14.68
N SER A 424 -19.85 -1.25 15.62
CA SER A 424 -21.29 -1.36 15.35
C SER A 424 -21.75 -0.34 14.31
N SER A 425 -22.62 -0.79 13.39
CA SER A 425 -23.23 0.08 12.37
C SER A 425 -24.16 1.14 12.99
N HIS A 426 -24.64 0.94 14.23
CA HIS A 426 -25.51 1.88 14.93
C HIS A 426 -24.81 3.13 15.48
N ILE A 427 -23.48 3.16 15.53
CA ILE A 427 -22.71 4.26 16.15
C ILE A 427 -22.50 5.35 15.10
N GLN A 428 -23.16 6.50 15.25
CA GLN A 428 -23.03 7.63 14.31
C GLN A 428 -21.59 8.11 14.16
N GLU A 429 -20.84 8.14 15.25
CA GLU A 429 -19.44 8.59 15.27
C GLU A 429 -18.52 7.69 14.43
N ASN A 430 -18.99 6.49 14.08
CA ASN A 430 -18.29 5.57 13.20
C ASN A 430 -18.62 5.78 11.72
N TRP A 431 -19.33 6.84 11.35
CA TRP A 431 -19.67 7.15 9.97
C TRP A 431 -19.30 8.59 9.61
N ALA A 432 -18.85 8.80 8.38
CA ALA A 432 -18.60 10.12 7.81
C ALA A 432 -18.85 10.15 6.31
N PRO A 433 -19.12 11.34 5.73
CA PRO A 433 -19.17 11.49 4.28
C PRO A 433 -17.83 11.12 3.64
N SER A 434 -17.87 10.43 2.50
CA SER A 434 -16.67 10.06 1.74
C SER A 434 -15.76 11.26 1.49
N THR A 435 -14.46 11.05 1.68
CA THR A 435 -13.39 12.00 1.32
C THR A 435 -12.80 11.69 -0.06
N SER A 436 -13.28 10.64 -0.74
CA SER A 436 -12.85 10.27 -2.08
C SER A 436 -13.26 11.33 -3.12
N LEU A 437 -12.42 11.54 -4.14
CA LEU A 437 -12.72 12.46 -5.25
C LEU A 437 -13.94 12.05 -6.08
N SER A 438 -14.28 10.75 -6.12
CA SER A 438 -15.51 10.23 -6.76
C SER A 438 -16.77 10.47 -5.91
N GLY A 439 -16.61 10.78 -4.63
CA GLY A 439 -17.69 10.88 -3.64
C GLY A 439 -18.10 9.56 -2.99
N PHE A 440 -17.47 8.43 -3.34
CA PHE A 440 -17.73 7.11 -2.78
C PHE A 440 -16.56 6.15 -3.06
N THR A 441 -16.50 5.04 -2.33
CA THR A 441 -15.46 3.98 -2.42
C THR A 441 -16.04 2.59 -2.67
N ILE A 442 -17.04 2.52 -3.55
CA ILE A 442 -17.76 1.29 -3.90
C ILE A 442 -16.82 0.10 -4.20
N GLY A 443 -17.00 -0.98 -3.44
CA GLY A 443 -16.24 -2.23 -3.51
C GLY A 443 -14.77 -2.13 -3.08
N ALA A 444 -14.38 -1.05 -2.39
CA ALA A 444 -13.01 -0.79 -1.96
C ALA A 444 -12.98 -0.34 -0.48
N PRO A 445 -11.80 -0.30 0.17
CA PRO A 445 -11.68 0.28 1.49
C PRO A 445 -12.18 1.73 1.52
N ASN A 446 -12.95 2.07 2.57
CA ASN A 446 -13.53 3.38 2.73
C ASN A 446 -12.48 4.49 2.80
N ALA A 447 -12.72 5.61 2.13
CA ALA A 447 -11.80 6.75 2.09
C ALA A 447 -11.67 7.44 3.46
N VAL A 448 -12.66 7.26 4.34
CA VAL A 448 -12.61 7.74 5.72
C VAL A 448 -11.93 6.77 6.69
N THR A 449 -11.69 5.51 6.30
CA THR A 449 -11.02 4.53 7.18
C THR A 449 -9.60 5.00 7.48
N PRO A 450 -9.22 5.17 8.76
CA PRO A 450 -7.86 5.57 9.10
C PRO A 450 -6.85 4.52 8.66
N ALA A 451 -5.76 4.95 8.05
CA ALA A 451 -4.67 4.06 7.64
C ALA A 451 -4.12 3.28 8.85
N ILE A 452 -3.76 2.01 8.63
CA ILE A 452 -3.13 1.20 9.68
C ILE A 452 -1.69 1.66 9.86
N ILE A 453 -0.93 1.74 8.78
CA ILE A 453 0.44 2.23 8.74
C ILE A 453 0.50 3.42 7.80
N ASN A 454 0.89 4.59 8.33
CA ASN A 454 1.10 5.80 7.54
C ASN A 454 2.11 6.70 8.25
N GLY A 455 3.30 6.84 7.68
CA GLY A 455 4.33 7.77 8.12
C GLY A 455 4.33 9.03 7.26
N THR A 456 4.24 10.19 7.88
CA THR A 456 4.27 11.47 7.17
C THR A 456 5.60 12.17 7.44
N LEU A 457 6.35 12.50 6.39
CA LEU A 457 7.57 13.30 6.48
C LEU A 457 7.23 14.79 6.53
N LEU A 458 7.54 15.47 7.64
CA LEU A 458 7.24 16.89 7.84
C LEU A 458 8.41 17.78 7.36
N SER A 459 8.58 17.89 6.04
CA SER A 459 9.74 18.57 5.42
C SER A 459 9.86 20.05 5.80
N GLY A 460 8.74 20.74 6.06
CA GLY A 460 8.72 22.13 6.51
C GLY A 460 9.22 22.37 7.94
N ASN A 461 9.60 21.33 8.67
CA ASN A 461 10.00 21.39 10.08
C ASN A 461 11.38 20.74 10.33
N ILE A 462 12.24 20.65 9.31
CA ILE A 462 13.60 20.11 9.47
C ILE A 462 14.47 21.11 10.26
N TYR A 463 15.33 20.59 11.13
CA TYR A 463 16.28 21.37 11.91
C TYR A 463 17.71 20.91 11.66
N TYR A 464 18.66 21.83 11.80
CA TYR A 464 20.09 21.55 11.68
C TYR A 464 20.83 21.83 12.97
N SER A 465 21.82 20.99 13.28
CA SER A 465 22.77 21.21 14.36
C SER A 465 24.20 21.15 13.79
N PRO A 466 24.99 22.23 13.89
CA PRO A 466 24.60 23.56 14.39
C PRO A 466 23.56 24.24 13.47
N SER A 467 22.83 25.23 13.99
CA SER A 467 21.76 25.91 13.24
C SER A 467 22.28 26.83 12.13
N ILE A 468 23.53 27.30 12.25
CA ILE A 468 24.25 28.07 11.23
C ILE A 468 25.62 27.41 11.03
N PRO A 469 25.69 26.32 10.24
CA PRO A 469 26.91 25.54 10.04
C PRO A 469 27.90 26.25 9.11
N ALA A 470 29.19 26.20 9.48
CA ALA A 470 30.33 26.57 8.64
C ALA A 470 30.82 25.39 7.79
N GLU A 471 31.70 25.67 6.82
CA GLU A 471 32.24 24.64 5.90
C GLU A 471 32.96 23.48 6.61
N THR A 472 33.46 23.70 7.83
CA THR A 472 34.17 22.68 8.62
C THR A 472 33.28 21.95 9.61
N ASP A 473 32.01 22.35 9.75
CA ASP A 473 31.10 21.78 10.74
C ASP A 473 30.49 20.47 10.21
N GLU A 474 30.55 19.44 11.04
CA GLU A 474 29.77 18.21 10.85
C GLU A 474 28.30 18.51 11.13
N VAL A 475 27.45 18.41 10.11
CA VAL A 475 26.03 18.78 10.23
C VAL A 475 25.20 17.56 10.61
N ILE A 476 24.34 17.73 11.62
CA ILE A 476 23.26 16.80 11.96
C ILE A 476 21.94 17.42 11.50
N MET A 477 21.20 16.68 10.67
CA MET A 477 19.84 17.00 10.25
C MET A 477 18.86 16.23 11.14
N SER A 478 17.94 16.94 11.79
CA SER A 478 16.84 16.36 12.56
C SER A 478 15.55 16.40 11.74
N VAL A 479 15.07 15.24 11.31
CA VAL A 479 13.90 15.09 10.44
C VAL A 479 12.67 14.68 11.27
N PRO A 480 11.62 15.50 11.35
CA PRO A 480 10.37 15.12 12.02
C PRO A 480 9.52 14.19 11.16
N ILE A 481 9.18 13.03 11.73
CA ILE A 481 8.29 12.03 11.15
C ILE A 481 7.05 11.90 12.03
N LEU A 482 5.87 12.16 11.47
CA LEU A 482 4.57 12.03 12.13
C LEU A 482 4.00 10.63 11.87
N ASN A 483 3.47 9.97 12.90
CA ASN A 483 2.62 8.80 12.71
C ASN A 483 1.19 9.24 12.38
N SER A 484 0.79 9.14 11.12
CA SER A 484 -0.57 9.42 10.66
C SER A 484 -1.44 8.15 10.64
N GLY A 485 -0.84 6.97 10.86
CA GLY A 485 -1.52 5.69 10.97
C GLY A 485 -1.91 5.32 12.40
N THR A 486 -2.80 4.34 12.54
CA THR A 486 -3.26 3.85 13.84
C THR A 486 -2.27 2.93 14.55
N SER A 487 -1.37 2.29 13.81
CA SER A 487 -0.34 1.39 14.33
C SER A 487 1.04 2.04 14.40
N ILE A 488 1.85 1.59 15.36
CA ILE A 488 3.27 1.92 15.42
C ILE A 488 3.97 1.20 14.26
N PHE A 489 4.90 1.87 13.58
CA PHE A 489 5.68 1.33 12.48
C PHE A 489 7.18 1.53 12.69
N SER A 490 7.96 0.75 11.97
CA SER A 490 9.40 0.93 11.83
C SER A 490 9.73 1.26 10.38
N GLY A 491 10.73 2.10 10.16
CA GLY A 491 11.11 2.53 8.82
C GLY A 491 12.53 3.08 8.76
N MET A 492 12.85 3.68 7.62
CA MET A 492 14.13 4.32 7.36
C MET A 492 13.91 5.69 6.74
N VAL A 493 14.57 6.72 7.26
CA VAL A 493 14.68 8.03 6.62
C VAL A 493 16.01 8.07 5.87
N GLN A 494 15.97 8.39 4.59
CA GLN A 494 17.13 8.55 3.72
C GLN A 494 17.30 9.99 3.30
N VAL A 495 18.53 10.48 3.29
CA VAL A 495 18.90 11.81 2.81
C VAL A 495 19.81 11.64 1.60
N SER A 496 19.49 12.36 0.53
CA SER A 496 20.26 12.38 -0.71
C SER A 496 20.67 13.79 -1.09
N PHE A 497 21.88 13.93 -1.62
CA PHE A 497 22.45 15.16 -2.17
C PHE A 497 22.89 14.88 -3.61
N ASN A 498 22.53 15.74 -4.57
CA ASN A 498 22.78 15.54 -6.00
C ASN A 498 22.32 14.15 -6.51
N ASN A 499 21.14 13.69 -6.07
CA ASN A 499 20.58 12.36 -6.39
C ASN A 499 21.42 11.16 -5.90
N VAL A 500 22.34 11.37 -4.97
CA VAL A 500 23.12 10.31 -4.33
C VAL A 500 22.78 10.27 -2.85
N MET A 501 22.39 9.10 -2.33
CA MET A 501 22.16 8.91 -0.90
C MET A 501 23.47 9.18 -0.15
N ILE A 502 23.43 10.11 0.80
CA ILE A 502 24.58 10.48 1.63
C ILE A 502 24.54 9.78 2.99
N ASN A 503 23.36 9.62 3.58
CA ASN A 503 23.18 8.85 4.80
C ASN A 503 21.71 8.44 5.01
N GLN A 504 21.47 7.58 5.98
CA GLN A 504 20.15 7.12 6.37
C GLN A 504 20.10 6.79 7.87
N ALA A 505 18.91 6.86 8.47
CA ALA A 505 18.69 6.47 9.86
C ALA A 505 17.37 5.70 10.02
N ALA A 506 17.36 4.75 10.95
CA ALA A 506 16.16 4.02 11.30
C ALA A 506 15.24 4.86 12.17
N ILE A 507 13.94 4.64 12.01
CA ILE A 507 12.88 5.26 12.81
C ILE A 507 11.97 4.17 13.37
N ASN A 508 11.52 4.37 14.61
CA ASN A 508 10.33 3.71 15.15
C ASN A 508 9.36 4.82 15.52
N SER A 509 8.14 4.77 15.00
CA SER A 509 7.15 5.80 15.24
C SER A 509 6.61 5.75 16.67
N GLY A 510 5.97 6.85 17.10
CA GLY A 510 5.14 6.87 18.30
C GLY A 510 3.73 6.35 18.03
N ASN A 511 2.79 6.63 18.93
CA ASN A 511 1.38 6.36 18.68
C ASN A 511 0.84 7.30 17.58
N ILE A 512 -0.39 7.06 17.12
CA ILE A 512 -1.07 7.97 16.20
C ILE A 512 -1.01 9.43 16.68
N GLY A 513 -0.61 10.33 15.79
CA GLY A 513 -0.43 11.75 16.06
C GLY A 513 0.91 12.13 16.71
N ASP A 514 1.71 11.16 17.17
CA ASP A 514 3.04 11.45 17.71
C ASP A 514 4.03 11.78 16.59
N THR A 515 4.90 12.77 16.82
CA THR A 515 6.02 13.10 15.94
C THR A 515 7.33 12.69 16.59
N VAL A 516 8.17 11.96 15.85
CA VAL A 516 9.51 11.55 16.27
C VAL A 516 10.55 12.29 15.43
N LEU A 517 11.59 12.80 16.10
CA LEU A 517 12.74 13.40 15.43
C LEU A 517 13.78 12.33 15.12
N VAL A 518 14.22 12.28 13.87
CA VAL A 518 15.26 11.38 13.38
C VAL A 518 16.51 12.19 13.08
N ASP A 519 17.54 12.01 13.90
CA ASP A 519 18.83 12.68 13.72
C ASP A 519 19.73 11.91 12.74
N ILE A 520 20.21 12.59 11.70
CA ILE A 520 21.03 12.05 10.62
C ILE A 520 22.27 12.93 10.46
N SER A 521 23.46 12.36 10.68
CA SER A 521 24.71 13.06 10.41
C SER A 521 24.98 13.06 8.90
N ILE A 522 25.02 14.22 8.27
CA ILE A 522 25.08 14.38 6.81
C ILE A 522 26.44 14.87 6.30
N GLY A 523 27.40 15.11 7.19
CA GLY A 523 28.77 15.49 6.84
C GLY A 523 29.00 17.00 6.77
N THR A 524 30.08 17.39 6.09
CA THR A 524 30.48 18.79 5.81
C THR A 524 30.08 19.21 4.40
N PHE A 525 29.78 20.48 4.19
CA PHE A 525 29.32 21.04 2.91
C PHE A 525 30.02 22.36 2.60
N ASN A 526 30.09 22.74 1.32
CA ASN A 526 30.64 24.04 0.90
C ASN A 526 29.66 25.18 1.23
N SER A 527 30.18 26.39 1.45
CA SER A 527 29.35 27.59 1.67
C SER A 527 28.35 27.82 0.55
N GLY A 528 27.19 28.35 0.92
CA GLY A 528 26.07 28.60 0.00
C GLY A 528 24.85 27.76 0.33
N PHE A 529 24.04 27.50 -0.69
CA PHE A 529 22.79 26.75 -0.60
C PHE A 529 23.01 25.32 -1.09
N ASN A 530 22.65 24.34 -0.27
CA ASN A 530 22.79 22.91 -0.58
C ASN A 530 21.40 22.26 -0.53
N GLU A 531 20.81 21.99 -1.71
CA GLU A 531 19.51 21.33 -1.84
C GLU A 531 19.61 19.83 -1.56
N MET A 532 18.71 19.31 -0.74
CA MET A 532 18.67 17.90 -0.36
C MET A 532 17.28 17.32 -0.59
N SER A 533 17.24 16.04 -0.95
CA SER A 533 16.01 15.27 -1.01
C SER A 533 15.96 14.21 0.08
N LEU A 534 14.77 14.05 0.64
CA LEU A 534 14.50 13.12 1.71
C LEU A 534 13.45 12.12 1.27
N SER A 535 13.61 10.88 1.72
CA SER A 535 12.62 9.81 1.54
C SER A 535 12.44 9.05 2.84
N LEU A 536 11.19 8.87 3.25
CA LEU A 536 10.78 7.95 4.29
C LEU A 536 10.37 6.63 3.62
N ILE A 537 10.94 5.53 4.10
CA ILE A 537 10.66 4.17 3.63
C ILE A 537 10.02 3.42 4.80
N VAL A 538 8.73 3.12 4.66
CA VAL A 538 7.92 2.37 5.61
C VAL A 538 7.24 1.22 4.86
N GLU A 539 7.27 0.02 5.44
CA GLU A 539 6.64 -1.15 4.81
C GLU A 539 5.12 -1.07 4.96
N ASN A 540 4.39 -1.29 3.86
CA ASN A 540 2.92 -1.22 3.80
C ASN A 540 2.36 0.16 4.21
N ASP A 541 3.09 1.23 3.92
CA ASP A 541 2.56 2.58 4.07
C ASP A 541 1.39 2.81 3.11
N GLU A 542 0.23 3.18 3.64
CA GLU A 542 -0.99 3.37 2.86
C GLU A 542 -1.06 4.74 2.17
N ASN A 543 -0.14 5.67 2.47
CA ASN A 543 0.02 6.93 1.75
C ASN A 543 1.50 7.17 1.39
N GLU A 544 1.86 6.94 0.13
CA GLU A 544 3.25 7.16 -0.30
C GLU A 544 3.55 8.63 -0.69
N ASN A 545 2.52 9.48 -0.82
CA ASN A 545 2.70 10.83 -1.35
C ASN A 545 3.34 11.80 -0.35
N ASP A 546 3.24 11.51 0.95
CA ASP A 546 3.83 12.26 2.05
C ASP A 546 5.13 11.64 2.59
N ASN A 547 5.67 10.66 1.87
CA ASN A 547 6.94 10.00 2.17
C ASN A 547 8.17 10.67 1.54
N THR A 548 8.00 11.81 0.85
CA THR A 548 9.12 12.52 0.21
C THR A 548 9.13 14.00 0.57
N GLY A 549 10.33 14.58 0.63
CA GLY A 549 10.51 15.99 0.94
C GLY A 549 11.77 16.58 0.32
N LEU A 550 11.79 17.90 0.19
CA LEU A 550 12.97 18.68 -0.18
C LEU A 550 13.25 19.69 0.92
N ASP A 551 14.52 19.95 1.18
CA ASP A 551 14.95 21.04 2.05
C ASP A 551 16.30 21.61 1.61
N THR A 552 16.59 22.85 2.01
CA THR A 552 17.80 23.57 1.61
C THR A 552 18.66 23.92 2.81
N LEU A 553 19.82 23.27 2.90
CA LEU A 553 20.83 23.56 3.92
C LEU A 553 21.65 24.79 3.53
N LYS A 554 21.58 25.84 4.36
CA LYS A 554 22.41 27.04 4.21
C LYS A 554 23.71 26.89 5.00
N ILE A 555 24.85 26.91 4.31
CA ILE A 555 26.19 26.91 4.93
C ILE A 555 26.76 28.31 4.86
N ARG A 556 27.18 28.86 6.00
CA ARG A 556 27.74 30.23 6.08
C ARG A 556 29.06 30.35 5.33
N TYR A 557 29.34 31.52 4.80
CA TYR A 557 30.65 31.86 4.26
C TYR A 557 31.67 32.11 5.39
N PRO A 558 32.96 31.78 5.18
CA PRO A 558 34.03 32.18 6.09
C PRO A 558 34.13 33.71 6.19
N PHE A 559 34.46 34.22 7.38
CA PHE A 559 34.78 35.64 7.58
C PHE A 559 35.96 36.03 6.66
N GLY A 560 35.88 37.19 6.01
CA GLY A 560 36.87 37.67 5.05
C GLY A 560 36.76 37.10 3.64
N THR A 561 35.69 36.35 3.34
CA THR A 561 35.38 35.90 1.96
C THR A 561 35.23 37.09 1.00
N ILE A 562 34.60 38.16 1.49
CA ILE A 562 34.53 39.47 0.86
C ILE A 562 34.93 40.48 1.95
N LEU A 563 35.79 41.45 1.63
CA LEU A 563 36.18 42.51 2.56
C LEU A 563 35.76 43.89 2.04
N ILE A 564 35.45 44.80 2.95
CA ILE A 564 35.22 46.22 2.67
C ILE A 564 36.56 46.83 2.22
N ASN A 565 36.57 47.55 1.10
CA ASN A 565 37.79 48.09 0.48
C ASN A 565 37.84 49.63 0.49
N GLU A 566 36.70 50.29 0.31
CA GLU A 566 36.59 51.75 0.25
C GLU A 566 35.21 52.16 0.75
N PHE A 567 35.07 53.32 1.41
CA PHE A 567 33.75 53.88 1.70
C PHE A 567 33.74 55.41 1.68
N MET A 568 32.58 55.98 1.36
CA MET A 568 32.31 57.42 1.37
C MET A 568 31.16 57.71 2.32
N SER A 569 31.45 58.32 3.48
CA SER A 569 30.42 58.78 4.41
C SER A 569 29.95 60.22 4.13
N ALA A 570 30.82 61.07 3.56
CA ALA A 570 30.60 62.52 3.44
C ALA A 570 30.60 63.06 1.99
N PRO A 571 29.70 62.58 1.10
CA PRO A 571 29.65 63.02 -0.30
C PRO A 571 29.15 64.48 -0.45
N ASN A 572 29.51 65.13 -1.57
CA ASN A 572 28.83 66.34 -2.06
C ASN A 572 27.59 66.01 -2.92
N ASN A 573 26.95 67.01 -3.52
CA ASN A 573 25.70 66.83 -4.28
C ASN A 573 25.86 66.04 -5.59
N ASP A 574 27.08 65.90 -6.10
CA ASP A 574 27.40 65.16 -7.33
C ASP A 574 28.04 63.79 -7.00
N GLN A 575 28.05 63.41 -5.71
CA GLN A 575 28.58 62.16 -5.18
C GLN A 575 27.47 61.40 -4.43
N SER A 576 27.72 60.12 -4.16
CA SER A 576 26.83 59.20 -3.44
C SER A 576 27.56 58.68 -2.19
N GLU A 577 26.82 58.35 -1.14
CA GLU A 577 27.38 57.48 -0.10
C GLU A 577 27.59 56.10 -0.72
N PHE A 578 28.72 55.47 -0.42
CA PHE A 578 28.99 54.14 -0.95
C PHE A 578 29.86 53.31 -0.03
N VAL A 579 29.74 52.00 -0.20
CA VAL A 579 30.65 51.00 0.34
C VAL A 579 31.10 50.13 -0.81
N GLU A 580 32.41 50.05 -1.01
CA GLU A 580 33.03 49.14 -1.94
C GLU A 580 33.52 47.89 -1.21
N LEU A 581 33.32 46.75 -1.86
CA LEU A 581 33.75 45.44 -1.40
C LEU A 581 34.70 44.82 -2.42
N PHE A 582 35.60 43.97 -1.95
CA PHE A 582 36.54 43.20 -2.76
C PHE A 582 36.39 41.70 -2.50
N ALA A 583 36.24 40.92 -3.56
CA ALA A 583 36.02 39.48 -3.49
C ALA A 583 37.33 38.68 -3.55
N PHE A 584 37.54 37.74 -2.61
CA PHE A 584 38.73 36.87 -2.56
C PHE A 584 38.51 35.46 -3.12
N ARG A 585 37.28 35.16 -3.57
CA ARG A 585 36.93 33.88 -4.19
C ARG A 585 35.75 34.05 -5.13
N ASN A 586 35.60 33.11 -6.04
CA ASN A 586 34.40 33.02 -6.89
C ASN A 586 33.21 32.57 -6.03
N LEU A 587 32.11 33.32 -6.07
CA LEU A 587 30.88 33.00 -5.36
C LEU A 587 29.65 33.70 -5.94
N ASP A 588 28.47 33.21 -5.59
CA ASP A 588 27.19 33.86 -5.88
C ASP A 588 26.69 34.58 -4.61
N MET A 589 26.55 35.90 -4.71
CA MET A 589 26.03 36.77 -3.65
C MET A 589 24.51 36.76 -3.64
N VAL A 590 23.91 35.64 -3.26
CA VAL A 590 22.45 35.48 -3.15
C VAL A 590 22.00 35.71 -1.70
N GLU A 591 20.99 36.55 -1.47
CA GLU A 591 20.50 36.91 -0.12
C GLU A 591 21.54 37.61 0.80
N TRP A 592 22.53 38.28 0.23
CA TRP A 592 23.49 39.09 1.01
C TRP A 592 22.86 40.43 1.41
N SER A 593 23.36 41.03 2.48
CA SER A 593 22.85 42.32 2.96
C SER A 593 23.93 43.16 3.63
N ILE A 594 23.72 44.47 3.71
CA ILE A 594 24.62 45.43 4.36
C ILE A 594 23.88 46.25 5.40
N SER A 595 24.51 46.59 6.53
CA SER A 595 23.89 47.46 7.55
C SER A 595 24.89 48.45 8.13
N ASP A 596 24.35 49.52 8.73
CA ASP A 596 25.08 50.41 9.62
C ASP A 596 25.11 49.84 11.05
N ASN A 597 25.50 50.67 12.03
CA ASN A 597 25.49 50.28 13.44
C ASN A 597 24.09 50.09 14.05
N HIS A 598 23.00 50.38 13.31
CA HIS A 598 21.64 50.08 13.75
C HIS A 598 21.24 48.61 13.49
N LEU A 599 22.06 47.85 12.74
CA LEU A 599 21.86 46.42 12.47
C LEU A 599 20.47 46.11 11.89
N SER A 600 20.01 46.98 10.99
CA SER A 600 18.86 46.75 10.11
C SER A 600 19.37 46.51 8.69
N PRO A 601 19.63 45.25 8.28
CA PRO A 601 20.30 44.98 7.02
C PRO A 601 19.45 45.35 5.80
N ALA A 602 20.09 46.03 4.84
CA ALA A 602 19.59 46.34 3.53
C ALA A 602 20.00 45.23 2.56
N GLN A 603 19.01 44.53 2.00
CA GLN A 603 19.28 43.42 1.09
C GLN A 603 19.90 43.90 -0.22
N LEU A 604 20.93 43.19 -0.66
CA LEU A 604 21.64 43.40 -1.93
C LEU A 604 20.99 42.58 -3.04
N SER A 605 21.19 43.01 -4.29
CA SER A 605 20.74 42.24 -5.47
C SER A 605 21.67 41.05 -5.71
N ASN A 606 21.11 39.95 -6.22
CA ASN A 606 21.86 38.74 -6.50
C ASN A 606 22.85 38.96 -7.66
N ILE A 607 24.14 38.71 -7.42
CA ILE A 607 25.19 38.79 -8.44
C ILE A 607 26.17 37.61 -8.31
N SER A 608 26.85 37.27 -9.40
CA SER A 608 27.96 36.33 -9.39
C SER A 608 29.26 37.11 -9.51
N VAL A 609 30.21 36.83 -8.62
CA VAL A 609 31.50 37.55 -8.56
C VAL A 609 32.66 36.58 -8.66
N SER A 610 33.74 37.03 -9.27
CA SER A 610 35.02 36.32 -9.35
C SER A 610 36.00 36.88 -8.32
N SER A 611 37.00 36.07 -7.97
CA SER A 611 38.14 36.56 -7.18
C SER A 611 38.80 37.74 -7.89
N GLY A 612 39.00 38.85 -7.17
CA GLY A 612 39.54 40.11 -7.68
C GLY A 612 38.49 41.14 -8.10
N ASP A 613 37.20 40.78 -8.10
CA ASP A 613 36.14 41.71 -8.49
C ASP A 613 35.91 42.79 -7.40
N PHE A 614 35.73 44.03 -7.85
CA PHE A 614 35.22 45.14 -7.06
C PHE A 614 33.69 45.21 -7.15
N ILE A 615 33.03 45.38 -6.01
CA ILE A 615 31.58 45.48 -5.89
C ILE A 615 31.24 46.79 -5.18
N VAL A 616 30.58 47.72 -5.87
CA VAL A 616 30.25 49.03 -5.32
C VAL A 616 28.77 49.07 -4.98
N VAL A 617 28.48 49.26 -3.69
CA VAL A 617 27.13 49.44 -3.15
C VAL A 617 26.88 50.94 -2.97
N LEU A 618 25.92 51.49 -3.73
CA LEU A 618 25.64 52.92 -3.80
C LEU A 618 24.32 53.29 -3.13
N SER A 619 24.27 54.46 -2.47
CA SER A 619 23.03 55.03 -1.92
C SER A 619 22.05 55.52 -2.98
N ASP A 620 22.56 55.99 -4.11
CA ASP A 620 21.80 56.54 -5.24
C ASP A 620 22.60 56.45 -6.55
N SER A 621 22.00 56.87 -7.65
CA SER A 621 22.60 56.75 -8.99
C SER A 621 23.53 57.89 -9.40
N ASN A 622 23.87 58.86 -8.53
CA ASN A 622 24.59 60.07 -8.93
C ASN A 622 26.00 59.78 -9.49
N MET A 623 26.62 58.68 -9.07
CA MET A 623 27.96 58.29 -9.48
C MET A 623 28.02 57.21 -10.56
N MET A 624 26.88 56.75 -11.11
CA MET A 624 26.89 55.61 -12.06
C MET A 624 27.70 55.88 -13.34
N ASP A 625 27.72 57.13 -13.82
CA ASP A 625 28.37 57.50 -15.08
C ASP A 625 29.90 57.62 -15.00
N ILE A 626 30.48 57.61 -13.78
CA ILE A 626 31.92 57.79 -13.54
C ILE A 626 32.65 56.48 -13.19
N LEU A 627 31.91 55.37 -13.06
CA LEU A 627 32.43 54.05 -12.69
C LEU A 627 32.80 53.24 -13.93
N ASP A 628 33.82 52.39 -13.83
CA ASP A 628 34.19 51.49 -14.93
C ASP A 628 33.04 50.53 -15.27
N GLY A 629 32.85 50.23 -16.56
CA GLY A 629 31.76 49.39 -17.06
C GLY A 629 31.86 47.92 -16.65
N ASN A 630 32.99 47.50 -16.07
CA ASN A 630 33.22 46.15 -15.58
C ASN A 630 32.95 46.00 -14.06
N THR A 631 32.64 47.08 -13.35
CA THR A 631 32.38 47.07 -11.90
C THR A 631 30.98 46.51 -11.60
N HIS A 632 30.87 45.66 -10.56
CA HIS A 632 29.55 45.22 -10.09
C HIS A 632 28.87 46.30 -9.27
N LEU A 633 27.76 46.85 -9.76
CA LEU A 633 27.02 47.93 -9.10
C LEU A 633 25.75 47.40 -8.42
N LEU A 634 25.57 47.75 -7.14
CA LEU A 634 24.42 47.34 -6.33
C LEU A 634 23.71 48.56 -5.73
N PHE A 635 22.37 48.57 -5.85
CA PHE A 635 21.49 49.63 -5.33
C PHE A 635 20.46 49.03 -4.37
N PRO A 636 20.75 48.92 -3.06
CA PRO A 636 19.76 48.45 -2.11
C PRO A 636 18.64 49.48 -1.95
N PHE A 637 17.39 49.01 -1.80
CA PHE A 637 16.22 49.89 -1.66
C PHE A 637 16.29 50.81 -0.43
N ASN A 638 16.97 50.36 0.64
CA ASN A 638 17.15 51.10 1.89
C ASN A 638 18.65 51.14 2.26
N PHE A 639 19.48 51.79 1.46
CA PHE A 639 20.91 51.94 1.80
C PHE A 639 21.08 52.52 3.22
N PRO A 640 21.93 51.93 4.08
CA PRO A 640 22.17 52.43 5.42
C PRO A 640 22.98 53.74 5.36
N SER A 641 22.47 54.84 5.93
CA SER A 641 23.18 56.12 5.92
C SER A 641 24.43 56.07 6.78
N LEU A 642 25.57 56.52 6.24
CA LEU A 642 26.88 56.43 6.88
C LEU A 642 27.20 57.74 7.62
N ASN A 643 27.25 57.69 8.96
CA ASN A 643 27.48 58.89 9.75
C ASN A 643 28.89 59.51 9.62
N ASN A 644 28.97 60.77 9.19
CA ASN A 644 30.21 61.56 8.99
C ASN A 644 31.22 61.66 10.16
N SER A 645 30.85 61.27 11.37
CA SER A 645 31.71 61.34 12.56
C SER A 645 31.94 59.99 13.23
N GLY A 646 31.37 58.91 12.68
CA GLY A 646 31.51 57.57 13.20
C GLY A 646 30.25 56.72 13.03
N ASP A 647 30.43 55.50 12.53
CA ASP A 647 29.39 54.50 12.30
C ASP A 647 29.98 53.08 12.27
N GLY A 648 29.12 52.08 12.09
CA GLY A 648 29.51 50.72 11.73
C GLY A 648 29.15 50.42 10.28
N ILE A 649 29.88 49.52 9.65
CA ILE A 649 29.50 48.90 8.37
C ILE A 649 29.61 47.40 8.55
N TYR A 650 28.52 46.68 8.31
CA TYR A 650 28.42 45.23 8.49
C TYR A 650 27.92 44.57 7.21
N LEU A 651 28.67 43.59 6.72
CA LEU A 651 28.30 42.78 5.56
C LEU A 651 27.83 41.40 6.05
N PHE A 652 26.64 40.98 5.63
CA PHE A 652 26.03 39.71 5.99
C PHE A 652 25.83 38.81 4.77
N ASP A 653 26.01 37.51 4.95
CA ASP A 653 25.64 36.50 3.93
C ASP A 653 24.18 36.02 4.08
N HIS A 654 23.81 35.02 3.28
CA HIS A 654 22.50 34.35 3.27
C HIS A 654 22.12 33.63 4.56
N THR A 655 23.05 33.49 5.51
CA THR A 655 22.81 32.94 6.85
C THR A 655 22.66 34.01 7.92
N GLU A 656 22.68 35.29 7.52
CA GLU A 656 22.76 36.45 8.41
C GLU A 656 24.06 36.48 9.25
N SER A 657 25.08 35.74 8.83
CA SER A 657 26.40 35.77 9.46
C SER A 657 27.18 36.99 8.98
N VAL A 658 27.86 37.70 9.89
CA VAL A 658 28.79 38.77 9.51
C VAL A 658 30.00 38.17 8.80
N ILE A 659 30.21 38.58 7.55
CA ILE A 659 31.34 38.16 6.71
C ILE A 659 32.48 39.17 6.78
N ASP A 660 32.15 40.45 6.91
CA ASP A 660 33.11 41.48 7.24
C ASP A 660 32.43 42.64 7.97
N SER A 661 33.20 43.38 8.74
CA SER A 661 32.72 44.59 9.38
C SER A 661 33.83 45.54 9.77
N LEU A 662 33.46 46.81 9.94
CA LEU A 662 34.29 47.81 10.58
C LEU A 662 33.41 48.74 11.43
N ASN A 663 34.02 49.35 12.45
CA ASN A 663 33.43 50.46 13.19
C ASN A 663 34.40 51.64 13.13
N TYR A 664 33.99 52.73 12.48
CA TYR A 664 34.76 53.94 12.35
C TYR A 664 34.26 55.04 13.29
N ASP A 665 35.15 55.95 13.65
CA ASP A 665 34.87 57.07 14.56
C ASP A 665 35.72 58.29 14.17
N THR A 666 35.80 59.29 15.04
CA THR A 666 36.54 60.52 14.78
C THR A 666 38.07 60.34 14.67
N ASP A 667 38.61 59.19 15.08
CA ASP A 667 40.04 58.87 14.94
C ASP A 667 40.36 58.23 13.57
N TRP A 668 39.34 57.92 12.77
CA TRP A 668 39.51 57.46 11.39
C TRP A 668 39.78 58.62 10.42
N PRO A 669 40.48 58.37 9.31
CA PRO A 669 40.78 59.39 8.33
C PRO A 669 39.53 59.74 7.51
N LEU A 670 38.69 60.65 8.01
CA LEU A 670 37.43 61.09 7.40
C LEU A 670 37.49 62.55 6.97
N THR A 671 37.00 62.86 5.76
CA THR A 671 36.81 64.25 5.33
C THR A 671 35.69 64.34 4.29
N SER A 672 35.16 65.55 4.07
CA SER A 672 34.14 65.78 3.04
C SER A 672 34.73 65.60 1.64
N GLU A 673 33.93 65.03 0.74
CA GLU A 673 34.22 64.88 -0.70
C GLU A 673 35.38 63.93 -1.06
N ARG A 674 35.97 63.24 -0.07
CA ARG A 674 37.01 62.22 -0.28
C ARG A 674 36.63 60.92 0.43
N SER A 675 36.82 59.80 -0.25
CA SER A 675 36.58 58.48 0.34
C SER A 675 37.71 58.06 1.29
N THR A 676 37.38 57.10 2.15
CA THR A 676 38.32 56.40 3.02
C THR A 676 38.67 55.07 2.36
N GLU A 677 39.93 54.90 2.02
CA GLU A 677 40.45 53.81 1.20
C GLU A 677 41.36 52.89 2.03
N LYS A 678 41.20 51.58 1.88
CA LYS A 678 42.07 50.60 2.53
C LYS A 678 43.44 50.57 1.82
N ILE A 679 44.53 50.56 2.59
CA ILE A 679 45.90 50.59 2.05
C ILE A 679 46.33 49.27 1.39
N LEU A 680 45.64 48.16 1.68
CA LEU A 680 45.82 46.86 1.03
C LEU A 680 44.53 46.05 1.17
N GLN A 681 44.00 45.51 0.07
CA GLN A 681 42.69 44.84 0.04
C GLN A 681 42.59 43.71 1.08
N SER A 682 43.68 42.96 1.28
CA SER A 682 43.75 41.78 2.16
C SER A 682 43.78 42.11 3.66
N TYR A 683 43.99 43.38 4.03
CA TYR A 683 44.02 43.78 5.43
C TYR A 683 42.64 43.74 6.06
N THR A 684 42.60 43.44 7.36
CA THR A 684 41.34 43.41 8.13
C THR A 684 40.67 44.77 8.13
N SER A 685 39.35 44.80 7.91
CA SER A 685 38.58 46.05 7.81
C SER A 685 38.49 46.83 9.12
N ASN A 686 38.36 46.16 10.26
CA ASN A 686 38.13 46.81 11.56
C ASN A 686 39.39 47.43 12.24
N GLY A 687 40.42 47.77 11.47
CA GLY A 687 41.65 48.41 12.00
C GLY A 687 41.91 49.75 11.33
N SER A 688 41.76 50.86 12.07
CA SER A 688 41.89 52.22 11.50
C SER A 688 43.24 52.52 10.86
N SER A 689 44.32 51.86 11.30
CA SER A 689 45.66 51.99 10.70
C SER A 689 45.76 51.43 9.28
N ASN A 690 44.77 50.67 8.83
CA ASN A 690 44.74 50.07 7.50
C ASN A 690 44.04 50.97 6.48
N TRP A 691 43.62 52.18 6.88
CA TRP A 691 42.83 53.08 6.06
C TRP A 691 43.54 54.44 5.95
N LEU A 692 43.44 55.07 4.79
CA LEU A 692 43.89 56.44 4.53
C LEU A 692 42.83 57.17 3.69
N LEU A 693 42.93 58.50 3.61
CA LEU A 693 42.09 59.27 2.70
C LEU A 693 42.59 59.10 1.26
N ALA A 694 41.67 58.88 0.33
CA ALA A 694 41.92 58.93 -1.11
C ALA A 694 42.74 60.15 -1.53
N ASP A 695 43.73 60.01 -2.40
CA ASP A 695 44.63 61.09 -2.82
C ASP A 695 43.88 62.38 -3.22
N GLU A 696 44.40 63.55 -2.83
CA GLU A 696 43.71 64.84 -3.03
C GLU A 696 43.38 65.16 -4.50
N ASN A 697 44.10 64.57 -5.45
CA ASN A 697 43.88 64.77 -6.88
C ASN A 697 42.87 63.78 -7.49
N ILE A 698 42.55 62.69 -6.78
CA ILE A 698 41.70 61.59 -7.24
C ILE A 698 40.35 61.61 -6.50
N SER A 699 40.38 61.96 -5.22
CA SER A 699 39.25 62.06 -4.28
C SER A 699 38.53 60.75 -3.95
N MET A 700 38.45 59.78 -4.87
CA MET A 700 37.88 58.44 -4.64
C MET A 700 38.24 57.48 -5.77
N THR A 701 38.17 56.17 -5.52
CA THR A 701 38.52 55.11 -6.48
C THR A 701 37.48 53.98 -6.63
N PRO A 702 36.16 54.23 -6.57
CA PRO A 702 35.18 53.16 -6.67
C PRO A 702 35.27 52.42 -8.01
N GLY A 703 35.30 51.10 -7.95
CA GLY A 703 35.51 50.17 -9.05
C GLY A 703 36.97 49.96 -9.45
N ALA A 704 37.93 50.53 -8.72
CA ALA A 704 39.35 50.50 -9.07
C ALA A 704 40.25 50.24 -7.85
N ASN A 705 41.55 50.06 -8.10
CA ASN A 705 42.52 50.02 -7.02
C ASN A 705 42.56 51.36 -6.28
N ASN A 706 42.59 51.28 -4.95
CA ASN A 706 42.72 52.43 -4.07
C ASN A 706 43.94 53.29 -4.43
N SER A 707 43.79 54.61 -4.41
CA SER A 707 44.87 55.56 -4.66
C SER A 707 45.99 55.48 -3.61
N VAL A 708 45.65 55.04 -2.40
CA VAL A 708 46.59 54.80 -1.29
C VAL A 708 47.08 53.35 -1.21
N LEU A 709 46.80 52.53 -2.22
CA LEU A 709 47.22 51.13 -2.28
C LEU A 709 48.74 51.03 -2.20
N ILE A 710 49.24 50.34 -1.17
CA ILE A 710 50.64 49.97 -1.09
C ILE A 710 50.84 48.73 -1.94
N LEU A 711 51.86 48.76 -2.80
CA LEU A 711 52.20 47.64 -3.67
C LEU A 711 52.79 46.49 -2.84
N GLU A 712 52.42 45.25 -3.21
CA GLU A 712 52.94 44.06 -2.55
C GLU A 712 54.45 43.94 -2.77
N VAL A 713 54.90 44.01 -4.02
CA VAL A 713 56.33 44.07 -4.40
C VAL A 713 56.60 45.39 -5.12
N ASP A 714 57.56 46.19 -4.64
CA ASP A 714 58.00 47.43 -5.29
C ASP A 714 59.44 47.77 -4.87
N GLY A 715 60.38 47.74 -5.82
CA GLY A 715 61.79 48.01 -5.60
C GLY A 715 62.30 49.23 -6.36
N MET A 716 62.77 50.26 -5.65
CA MET A 716 63.14 51.53 -6.28
C MET A 716 64.66 51.77 -6.30
N ILE A 717 65.18 52.33 -7.40
CA ILE A 717 66.55 52.88 -7.44
C ILE A 717 66.57 54.30 -6.86
N ILE A 718 67.47 54.58 -5.91
CA ILE A 718 67.69 55.94 -5.40
C ILE A 718 68.65 56.69 -6.35
N ALA A 719 68.12 57.16 -7.49
CA ALA A 719 68.89 57.70 -8.62
C ALA A 719 69.93 58.78 -8.22
N ASP A 720 69.56 59.74 -7.36
CA ASP A 720 70.44 60.84 -6.92
C ASP A 720 71.61 60.38 -6.02
N SER A 721 71.60 59.12 -5.56
CA SER A 721 72.62 58.55 -4.69
C SER A 721 73.59 57.61 -5.41
N ILE A 722 73.48 57.48 -6.74
CA ILE A 722 74.42 56.71 -7.56
C ILE A 722 75.78 57.41 -7.57
N ILE A 723 76.84 56.68 -7.20
CA ILE A 723 78.22 57.17 -7.22
C ILE A 723 79.14 56.19 -7.95
N TYR A 724 80.19 56.68 -8.58
CA TYR A 724 81.18 55.84 -9.29
C TYR A 724 82.62 56.25 -8.98
N SER A 725 83.57 55.34 -9.18
CA SER A 725 85.01 55.58 -8.98
C SER A 725 85.85 54.76 -9.97
N PRO A 726 86.95 55.29 -10.52
CA PRO A 726 87.52 56.63 -10.28
C PRO A 726 86.75 57.76 -10.97
N ILE A 727 86.86 58.99 -10.43
CA ILE A 727 86.17 60.19 -10.96
C ILE A 727 87.19 61.17 -11.56
N PRO A 728 87.05 61.58 -12.84
CA PRO A 728 86.47 60.79 -13.93
C PRO A 728 87.33 59.52 -14.23
N PRO A 729 86.81 58.45 -14.84
CA PRO A 729 87.61 57.28 -15.20
C PRO A 729 88.47 57.47 -16.46
N PHE A 730 89.53 56.65 -16.62
CA PHE A 730 90.27 56.55 -17.89
C PHE A 730 89.49 55.70 -18.89
N PRO A 731 89.63 55.88 -20.21
CA PRO A 731 89.01 55.00 -21.19
C PRO A 731 89.55 53.57 -21.04
N ASP A 732 88.71 52.58 -21.32
CA ASP A 732 89.00 51.15 -21.18
C ASP A 732 89.44 50.73 -19.75
N SER A 733 89.12 51.52 -18.72
CA SER A 733 89.42 51.20 -17.33
C SER A 733 88.20 50.66 -16.59
N VAL A 734 88.42 49.90 -15.51
CA VAL A 734 87.33 49.42 -14.67
C VAL A 734 86.78 50.57 -13.83
N VAL A 735 85.47 50.81 -13.96
CA VAL A 735 84.71 51.76 -13.16
C VAL A 735 83.84 50.98 -12.19
N THR A 736 83.96 51.28 -10.90
CA THR A 736 83.08 50.74 -9.88
C THR A 736 81.91 51.71 -9.68
N ILE A 737 80.69 51.24 -9.87
CA ILE A 737 79.42 51.96 -9.65
C ILE A 737 78.79 51.41 -8.37
N LEU A 738 78.32 52.29 -7.49
CA LEU A 738 77.55 51.96 -6.30
C LEU A 738 76.09 52.34 -6.55
N ILE A 739 75.20 51.34 -6.50
CA ILE A 739 73.79 51.41 -6.90
C ILE A 739 72.91 51.21 -5.65
N PRO A 740 72.33 52.28 -5.09
CA PRO A 740 71.39 52.17 -3.97
C PRO A 740 70.00 51.74 -4.45
N ILE A 741 69.49 50.63 -3.92
CA ILE A 741 68.16 50.07 -4.21
C ILE A 741 67.42 49.93 -2.88
N VAL A 742 66.13 50.27 -2.83
CA VAL A 742 65.27 50.19 -1.64
C VAL A 742 64.00 49.38 -1.94
N ASN A 743 63.58 48.53 -1.00
CA ASN A 743 62.26 47.90 -1.06
C ASN A 743 61.21 48.84 -0.45
N VAL A 744 60.30 49.34 -1.27
CA VAL A 744 59.19 50.22 -0.88
C VAL A 744 57.84 49.48 -0.83
N GLY A 745 57.78 48.23 -1.31
CA GLY A 745 56.64 47.32 -1.13
C GLY A 745 56.61 46.66 0.25
N VAL A 746 55.54 45.90 0.52
CA VAL A 746 55.32 45.22 1.82
C VAL A 746 55.86 43.79 1.87
N GLU A 747 56.02 43.13 0.72
CA GLU A 747 56.62 41.81 0.60
C GLU A 747 58.12 41.90 0.36
N SER A 748 58.84 40.83 0.71
CA SER A 748 60.25 40.73 0.38
C SER A 748 60.44 40.32 -1.06
N PHE A 749 61.38 40.94 -1.78
CA PHE A 749 61.75 40.53 -3.14
C PHE A 749 63.25 40.32 -3.30
N ASP A 750 63.61 39.52 -4.29
CA ASP A 750 64.92 39.49 -4.94
C ASP A 750 64.76 39.76 -6.44
N GLY A 751 65.86 39.95 -7.15
CA GLY A 751 65.79 40.29 -8.57
C GLY A 751 67.15 40.42 -9.22
N THR A 752 67.16 41.03 -10.40
CA THR A 752 68.39 41.38 -11.12
C THR A 752 68.41 42.85 -11.49
N PHE A 753 69.57 43.36 -11.88
CA PHE A 753 69.67 44.67 -12.50
C PHE A 753 70.61 44.59 -13.71
N SER A 754 70.33 45.39 -14.74
CA SER A 754 71.22 45.64 -15.87
C SER A 754 71.75 47.08 -15.81
N ILE A 755 72.94 47.27 -16.35
CA ILE A 755 73.57 48.57 -16.59
C ILE A 755 73.74 48.69 -18.10
N GLU A 756 73.12 49.70 -18.70
CA GLU A 756 73.02 49.85 -20.14
C GLU A 756 73.61 51.18 -20.61
N MET A 757 74.16 51.18 -21.82
CA MET A 757 74.65 52.36 -22.50
C MET A 757 74.27 52.28 -23.98
N ASN A 758 73.48 53.25 -24.47
CA ASN A 758 72.92 53.24 -25.84
C ASN A 758 72.14 51.94 -26.15
N ASP A 759 71.35 51.46 -25.19
CA ASP A 759 70.54 50.22 -25.28
C ASP A 759 71.36 48.91 -25.35
N ASP A 760 72.69 48.98 -25.16
CA ASP A 760 73.55 47.80 -25.00
C ASP A 760 73.86 47.56 -23.51
N GLU A 761 73.67 46.33 -23.03
CA GLU A 761 74.05 45.90 -21.68
C GLU A 761 75.58 45.86 -21.54
N ILE A 762 76.10 46.64 -20.59
CA ILE A 762 77.54 46.77 -20.29
C ILE A 762 77.91 46.24 -18.89
N GLY A 763 76.92 45.80 -18.11
CA GLY A 763 77.08 45.11 -16.84
C GLY A 763 75.75 44.65 -16.28
N ASP A 764 75.77 43.66 -15.41
CA ASP A 764 74.59 43.06 -14.79
C ASP A 764 74.89 42.61 -13.35
N GLY A 765 73.86 42.24 -12.62
CA GLY A 765 74.00 41.57 -11.33
C GLY A 765 72.69 41.19 -10.67
N THR A 766 72.80 40.60 -9.48
CA THR A 766 71.65 40.14 -8.69
C THR A 766 71.40 41.06 -7.50
N ILE A 767 70.13 41.31 -7.20
CA ILE A 767 69.64 41.95 -5.99
C ILE A 767 69.36 40.82 -4.98
N PRO A 768 70.00 40.80 -3.80
CA PRO A 768 69.66 39.81 -2.78
C PRO A 768 68.27 40.09 -2.20
N ILE A 769 67.69 39.11 -1.50
CA ILE A 769 66.38 39.27 -0.85
C ILE A 769 66.38 40.50 0.07
N MET A 770 65.45 41.42 -0.19
CA MET A 770 65.24 42.66 0.58
C MET A 770 63.89 42.62 1.27
N SER A 771 63.85 42.81 2.58
CA SER A 771 62.60 42.93 3.35
C SER A 771 62.01 44.34 3.17
N MET A 772 60.74 44.52 3.53
CA MET A 772 60.08 45.84 3.53
C MET A 772 60.94 46.92 4.19
N GLY A 773 61.20 48.01 3.46
CA GLY A 773 61.98 49.16 3.93
C GLY A 773 63.50 48.98 3.93
N ASP A 774 64.02 47.80 3.56
CA ASP A 774 65.47 47.59 3.43
C ASP A 774 66.04 48.44 2.29
N THR A 775 67.23 49.02 2.51
CA THR A 775 68.03 49.67 1.47
C THR A 775 69.39 49.00 1.36
N ILE A 776 69.75 48.57 0.16
CA ILE A 776 71.06 48.00 -0.16
C ILE A 776 71.83 48.90 -1.12
N ILE A 777 73.17 48.88 -1.03
CA ILE A 777 74.06 49.51 -2.01
C ILE A 777 74.82 48.38 -2.73
N ILE A 778 74.51 48.16 -4.00
CA ILE A 778 75.18 47.15 -4.82
C ILE A 778 76.43 47.76 -5.47
N GLU A 779 77.58 47.09 -5.32
CA GLU A 779 78.81 47.43 -6.04
C GLU A 779 78.86 46.65 -7.36
N SER A 780 78.82 47.36 -8.49
CA SER A 780 78.99 46.78 -9.83
C SER A 780 80.20 47.37 -10.55
N LYS A 781 80.81 46.60 -11.44
CA LYS A 781 82.01 47.00 -12.19
C LYS A 781 81.75 46.93 -13.68
N ILE A 782 81.86 48.08 -14.35
CA ILE A 782 81.80 48.18 -15.80
C ILE A 782 83.17 48.54 -16.38
N VAL A 783 83.39 48.25 -17.65
CA VAL A 783 84.52 48.82 -18.39
C VAL A 783 84.07 50.16 -18.96
N SER A 784 84.76 51.25 -18.61
CA SER A 784 84.43 52.57 -19.14
C SER A 784 84.54 52.59 -20.67
N PRO A 785 83.62 53.25 -21.38
CA PRO A 785 83.70 53.44 -22.82
C PRO A 785 84.87 54.36 -23.22
N ILE A 786 84.95 54.71 -24.52
CA ILE A 786 85.91 55.69 -25.03
C ILE A 786 85.78 57.06 -24.33
N SER A 787 86.80 57.90 -24.42
CA SER A 787 86.79 59.27 -23.87
C SER A 787 85.57 60.06 -24.34
N GLY A 788 84.85 60.72 -23.42
CA GLY A 788 83.61 61.43 -23.74
C GLY A 788 82.58 61.46 -22.62
N LEU A 789 81.40 62.02 -22.89
CA LEU A 789 80.24 61.96 -21.99
C LEU A 789 79.32 60.84 -22.46
N HIS A 790 78.98 59.91 -21.57
CA HIS A 790 78.12 58.76 -21.89
C HIS A 790 76.93 58.74 -20.95
N SER A 791 75.74 58.46 -21.48
CA SER A 791 74.53 58.25 -20.67
C SER A 791 74.47 56.79 -20.27
N ILE A 792 74.43 56.52 -18.97
CA ILE A 792 74.33 55.17 -18.41
C ILE A 792 72.96 55.04 -17.75
N SER A 793 72.24 53.98 -18.10
CA SER A 793 70.98 53.59 -17.47
C SER A 793 71.19 52.38 -16.58
N ILE A 794 70.49 52.31 -15.46
CA ILE A 794 70.40 51.15 -14.59
C ILE A 794 68.93 50.76 -14.56
N ILE A 795 68.64 49.48 -14.80
CA ILE A 795 67.29 48.95 -14.89
C ILE A 795 67.17 47.78 -13.91
N LEU A 796 66.17 47.80 -13.04
CA LEU A 796 65.83 46.67 -12.17
C LEU A 796 64.86 45.74 -12.89
N ASP A 797 65.05 44.44 -12.69
CA ASP A 797 64.16 43.38 -13.11
C ASP A 797 63.74 42.60 -11.86
N ILE A 798 62.54 42.91 -11.37
CA ILE A 798 61.93 42.37 -10.16
C ILE A 798 60.59 41.76 -10.57
N VAL A 799 60.37 40.51 -10.15
CA VAL A 799 59.14 39.77 -10.47
C VAL A 799 57.97 40.40 -9.72
N ASP A 800 56.86 40.61 -10.42
CA ASP A 800 55.60 41.16 -9.90
C ASP A 800 55.73 42.56 -9.27
N ASP A 801 56.77 43.31 -9.66
CA ASP A 801 56.95 44.71 -9.25
C ASP A 801 55.78 45.57 -9.72
N GLY A 802 55.20 46.31 -8.77
CA GLY A 802 54.01 47.13 -9.00
C GLY A 802 54.29 48.51 -9.59
N ASN A 803 55.56 48.95 -9.68
CA ASN A 803 55.92 50.29 -10.15
C ASN A 803 57.18 50.31 -11.05
N TYR A 804 57.02 49.87 -12.29
CA TYR A 804 58.11 49.82 -13.27
C TYR A 804 58.81 51.16 -13.57
N GLU A 805 58.19 52.31 -13.27
CA GLU A 805 58.79 53.62 -13.55
C GLU A 805 59.98 53.94 -12.62
N ASN A 806 59.95 53.44 -11.39
CA ASN A 806 60.99 53.70 -10.39
C ASN A 806 62.17 52.68 -10.46
N ASN A 807 62.03 51.67 -11.33
CA ASN A 807 63.02 50.64 -11.62
C ASN A 807 64.16 51.15 -12.53
N ILE A 808 64.07 52.37 -13.06
CA ILE A 808 65.03 52.90 -14.03
C ILE A 808 65.70 54.18 -13.49
N ALA A 809 67.03 54.21 -13.50
CA ALA A 809 67.81 55.40 -13.17
C ALA A 809 68.87 55.70 -14.24
N THR A 810 69.01 56.97 -14.64
CA THR A 810 69.99 57.38 -15.67
C THR A 810 70.95 58.44 -15.13
N PHE A 811 72.25 58.29 -15.40
CA PHE A 811 73.27 59.28 -15.05
C PHE A 811 74.33 59.44 -16.15
N VAL A 812 75.08 60.56 -16.12
CA VAL A 812 76.15 60.83 -17.09
C VAL A 812 77.50 60.38 -16.54
N LEU A 813 78.20 59.52 -17.28
CA LEU A 813 79.57 59.06 -17.01
C LEU A 813 80.58 59.82 -17.89
N PRO A 814 81.33 60.81 -17.35
CA PRO A 814 82.39 61.50 -18.05
C PRO A 814 83.69 60.69 -18.05
N VAL A 815 84.10 60.15 -19.18
CA VAL A 815 85.38 59.44 -19.35
C VAL A 815 86.47 60.41 -19.79
N ARG A 816 87.63 60.37 -19.12
CA ARG A 816 88.80 61.24 -19.39
C ARG A 816 89.30 61.06 -20.81
N TYR A 817 89.80 62.16 -21.40
CA TYR A 817 90.69 62.09 -22.56
C TYR A 817 92.12 61.79 -22.11
N LEU A 818 92.87 61.03 -22.92
CA LEU A 818 94.25 60.67 -22.65
C LEU A 818 95.18 61.87 -22.86
N PHE A 819 96.29 61.90 -22.11
CA PHE A 819 97.30 62.94 -22.29
C PHE A 819 97.89 62.84 -23.70
N GLY A 820 97.76 63.92 -24.49
CA GLY A 820 98.15 63.95 -25.89
C GLY A 820 96.99 63.90 -26.89
N ASP A 821 95.76 63.60 -26.47
CA ASP A 821 94.57 63.63 -27.35
C ASP A 821 94.29 65.04 -27.89
N VAL A 822 94.68 66.06 -27.13
CA VAL A 822 94.75 67.46 -27.56
C VAL A 822 96.12 67.99 -27.21
N LEU A 823 96.84 68.50 -28.21
CA LEU A 823 98.13 69.12 -28.02
C LEU A 823 97.99 70.63 -28.14
N VAL A 824 98.72 71.37 -27.32
CA VAL A 824 99.01 72.76 -27.61
C VAL A 824 99.97 72.78 -28.79
N ASN A 825 99.53 73.31 -29.92
CA ASN A 825 100.34 73.36 -31.14
C ASN A 825 101.18 74.63 -31.19
N GLU A 826 100.52 75.77 -30.96
CA GLU A 826 101.14 77.08 -30.96
C GLU A 826 100.59 77.89 -29.79
N PHE A 827 101.44 78.72 -29.18
CA PHE A 827 100.98 79.72 -28.24
C PHE A 827 101.77 81.01 -28.46
N PHE A 828 101.08 82.14 -28.34
CA PHE A 828 101.67 83.45 -28.50
C PHE A 828 101.58 84.25 -27.20
N PRO A 829 102.61 84.15 -26.33
CA PRO A 829 102.52 84.63 -24.95
C PRO A 829 102.88 86.11 -24.78
N LEU A 830 103.41 86.77 -25.82
CA LEU A 830 103.89 88.17 -25.74
C LEU A 830 103.54 88.93 -27.03
N PRO A 831 102.25 89.21 -27.27
CA PRO A 831 101.83 90.04 -28.40
C PRO A 831 102.31 91.49 -28.25
N ASP A 832 102.52 92.17 -29.39
CA ASP A 832 102.62 93.62 -29.37
C ASP A 832 101.24 94.26 -29.11
N SER A 833 101.19 95.60 -29.01
CA SER A 833 99.94 96.30 -28.67
C SER A 833 98.80 96.15 -29.70
N THR A 834 99.03 95.48 -30.84
CA THR A 834 98.04 95.26 -31.90
C THR A 834 97.58 93.81 -32.05
N GLU A 835 98.13 92.88 -31.26
CA GLU A 835 97.82 91.44 -31.34
C GLU A 835 97.24 90.90 -30.01
N SER A 836 96.58 89.73 -30.03
CA SER A 836 96.02 89.07 -28.84
C SER A 836 96.81 87.82 -28.47
N GLU A 837 96.90 87.51 -27.18
CA GLU A 837 97.39 86.22 -26.73
C GLU A 837 96.45 85.12 -27.23
N PHE A 838 97.01 84.05 -27.76
CA PHE A 838 96.24 82.88 -28.13
C PHE A 838 96.99 81.61 -27.77
N VAL A 839 96.21 80.54 -27.59
CA VAL A 839 96.69 79.17 -27.54
C VAL A 839 95.95 78.42 -28.64
N GLU A 840 96.67 77.99 -29.66
CA GLU A 840 96.15 77.08 -30.66
C GLU A 840 96.30 75.66 -30.12
N ILE A 841 95.17 74.96 -30.06
CA ILE A 841 95.13 73.54 -29.74
C ILE A 841 94.81 72.75 -31.00
N ILE A 842 95.54 71.65 -31.21
CA ILE A 842 95.27 70.72 -32.29
C ILE A 842 94.83 69.40 -31.68
N PRO A 843 93.57 68.98 -31.91
CA PRO A 843 93.13 67.67 -31.50
C PRO A 843 93.82 66.60 -32.36
N GLN A 844 94.37 65.58 -31.71
CA GLN A 844 94.98 64.42 -32.37
C GLN A 844 93.93 63.34 -32.70
N THR A 845 92.76 63.43 -32.06
CA THR A 845 91.58 62.56 -32.25
C THR A 845 90.31 63.40 -32.29
N ASN A 846 89.16 62.83 -32.65
CA ASN A 846 87.88 63.54 -32.50
C ASN A 846 87.59 63.72 -31.01
N VAL A 847 87.59 64.97 -30.56
CA VAL A 847 87.35 65.34 -29.17
C VAL A 847 86.20 66.35 -29.09
N ASN A 848 85.36 66.21 -28.07
CA ASN A 848 84.41 67.25 -27.69
C ASN A 848 85.01 68.05 -26.53
N ILE A 849 85.43 69.29 -26.83
CA ILE A 849 86.08 70.19 -25.86
C ILE A 849 85.09 71.12 -25.15
N ASN A 850 83.79 70.95 -25.34
CA ASN A 850 82.80 71.76 -24.66
C ASN A 850 83.00 71.69 -23.13
N ASN A 851 83.04 72.84 -22.47
CA ASN A 851 83.31 72.98 -21.04
C ASN A 851 84.71 72.55 -20.59
N TRP A 852 85.64 72.32 -21.52
CA TRP A 852 87.05 72.19 -21.17
C TRP A 852 87.60 73.53 -20.71
N THR A 853 88.71 73.46 -19.98
CA THR A 853 89.26 74.66 -19.37
C THR A 853 90.76 74.68 -19.57
N ILE A 854 91.26 75.79 -20.09
CA ILE A 854 92.69 76.06 -20.16
C ILE A 854 93.11 76.84 -18.92
N ARG A 855 94.23 76.46 -18.31
CA ARG A 855 94.74 77.09 -17.08
C ARG A 855 96.22 77.37 -17.20
N ASP A 856 96.63 78.58 -16.82
CA ASP A 856 98.05 78.93 -16.70
C ASP A 856 98.62 78.48 -15.35
N LEU A 857 99.95 78.63 -15.17
CA LEU A 857 100.63 78.29 -13.91
C LEU A 857 100.23 79.21 -12.75
N GLY A 858 99.72 80.43 -13.05
CA GLY A 858 99.21 81.41 -12.10
C GLY A 858 97.80 81.11 -11.59
N GLY A 859 97.10 80.17 -12.22
CA GLY A 859 95.81 79.67 -11.83
C GLY A 859 94.60 80.30 -12.54
N ALA A 860 94.82 81.24 -13.47
CA ALA A 860 93.78 81.86 -14.28
C ALA A 860 93.16 80.82 -15.22
N LYS A 861 91.83 80.79 -15.32
CA LYS A 861 91.06 79.74 -16.01
C LYS A 861 90.24 80.35 -17.14
N GLY A 862 90.51 79.94 -18.37
CA GLY A 862 89.63 80.18 -19.53
C GLY A 862 88.77 78.94 -19.77
N VAL A 863 87.49 79.10 -20.11
CA VAL A 863 86.62 78.00 -20.55
C VAL A 863 86.63 77.99 -22.08
N LEU A 864 86.78 76.80 -22.66
CA LEU A 864 86.77 76.55 -24.11
C LEU A 864 85.35 76.28 -24.61
#